data_AF-A0A5F8H249-F1
#
_entry.id   AF-A0A5F8H249-F1
#
_cell.length_a   1.000
_cell.length_b   1.000
_cell.length_c   1.000
_cell.angle_alpha   90.00
_cell.angle_beta   90.00
_cell.angle_gamma   90.00
#
_symmetry.space_group_name_H-M   'P 1'
#
loop_
_entity.id
_entity.type
_entity.pdbx_description
1 polymer ?
#
loop_
_entity_poly.entity_id
_entity_poly.type
_entity_poly.pdbx_seq_one_letter_code
_entity_poly.pdbx_strand_id
1 'polypeptide(L)'
;RKLEALTCPASLSSSCRLSRCPNRVLPPQDLSSGLAVAHILGHQVSDQHLPDVNLIGEFSDPAELGKLLQLVLSCAISCEKKQEHIQRIMTLEESVQHVVMTAIQELMSKDPVDPMTAETYGNFDSQSRRYYFLSEEPEEADQLRQRCHDLEQQLTLLVEEKQSLVQENRALKDRGAQLEGPGAAGLTSKRLLLLQSQLEQLQEENFRLENLKEDERLRCVELEKEVAELQQRNQALTSLAQEAQTLKDEMDELRQSSERASRLEATLSGCQRRLGELGELRRQVRLLEERNAGHAERTRQLEDELRRAGTLRAQLEGHRRQVDVQELQSQRQEEALKAEKWLFEYRTLEEKYEAVVKEKERLIEERDSLREAHEELCCVQVQQRGLSQADVQLQQMPSPVENLAAEILPAELRETVLRLQRENRRLCQQEAADRGRTEELQGQLEKANRARHGLETQHRLNQQQLAELRAQVEELQKALQEQGGKAEDVSGLGPGKLHEAHSELQRKREYIEELQPPADSNTRRIEELQRSLQKKEADMRAMEERYRRYMEKARTVIQTLEPKQRPPGPPPLEIQALRTQLQEKDLRIRHLETDFEKSRSQREQEEKLIISAWYNMGMALQQRAAGEDRQPGPAHAQSFLAQQRLATNTRRGPLARAQAGPARSGDKH
;
A
#
# COMPACT_ATOMS: atom_id res chain seq x y z
N ARG A 1 -16.40 49.45 8.88
CA ARG A 1 -15.96 48.54 7.80
C ARG A 1 -16.41 48.96 6.40
N LYS A 2 -17.69 48.89 5.97
CA LYS A 2 -18.07 49.38 4.61
C LYS A 2 -18.03 50.91 4.43
N LEU A 3 -18.14 51.67 5.53
CA LEU A 3 -18.02 53.15 5.55
C LEU A 3 -16.57 53.67 5.57
N GLU A 4 -15.58 52.84 5.94
CA GLU A 4 -14.15 53.22 5.98
C GLU A 4 -13.59 53.53 4.58
N ALA A 5 -14.25 53.04 3.52
CA ALA A 5 -13.85 53.32 2.15
C ALA A 5 -14.14 54.76 1.69
N LEU A 6 -15.03 55.49 2.38
CA LEU A 6 -15.34 56.90 2.10
C LEU A 6 -14.46 57.89 2.89
N THR A 7 -13.89 57.45 4.01
CA THR A 7 -13.13 58.27 4.95
C THR A 7 -11.64 57.95 4.89
N CYS A 8 -11.01 58.23 3.75
CA CYS A 8 -9.55 58.21 3.67
C CYS A 8 -8.99 59.49 4.35
N PRO A 9 -8.26 59.40 5.48
CA PRO A 9 -7.82 60.58 6.25
C PRO A 9 -6.83 61.47 5.50
N ALA A 10 -6.23 60.97 4.41
CA ALA A 10 -5.35 61.73 3.52
C ALA A 10 -6.05 62.88 2.78
N SER A 11 -7.38 62.86 2.66
CA SER A 11 -8.14 63.91 1.95
C SER A 11 -8.57 65.10 2.83
N LEU A 12 -8.74 64.90 4.14
CA LEU A 12 -9.08 65.96 5.10
C LEU A 12 -7.91 66.95 5.33
N SER A 13 -6.67 66.48 5.18
CA SER A 13 -5.48 67.34 5.27
C SER A 13 -5.35 68.31 4.08
N SER A 14 -6.06 68.07 2.98
CA SER A 14 -5.93 68.85 1.75
C SER A 14 -6.89 70.04 1.73
N SER A 15 -8.13 69.86 2.24
CA SER A 15 -9.12 70.94 2.34
C SER A 15 -8.81 71.93 3.47
N CYS A 16 -8.17 71.51 4.57
CA CYS A 16 -7.81 72.43 5.67
C CYS A 16 -6.66 73.40 5.32
N ARG A 17 -5.97 73.22 4.18
CA ARG A 17 -4.84 74.10 3.78
C ARG A 17 -5.25 75.31 2.93
N LEU A 18 -6.53 75.45 2.57
CA LEU A 18 -6.97 76.47 1.59
C LEU A 18 -7.66 77.71 2.20
N SER A 19 -7.96 77.76 3.50
CA SER A 19 -8.44 78.99 4.16
C SER A 19 -7.30 79.73 4.86
N ARG A 20 -6.63 80.61 4.11
CA ARG A 20 -5.71 81.61 4.66
C ARG A 20 -6.51 82.66 5.44
N CYS A 21 -6.61 82.49 6.76
CA CYS A 21 -6.98 83.57 7.68
C CYS A 21 -5.75 83.94 8.53
N PRO A 22 -5.31 85.22 8.56
CA PRO A 22 -4.18 85.65 9.35
C PRO A 22 -4.61 85.90 10.80
N ASN A 23 -3.71 85.61 11.75
CA ASN A 23 -3.75 85.94 13.19
C ASN A 23 -4.59 85.04 14.13
N ARG A 24 -3.99 83.93 14.58
CA ARG A 24 -3.63 83.63 15.99
C ARG A 24 -3.26 82.14 16.07
N VAL A 25 -2.06 81.85 16.55
CA VAL A 25 -1.64 80.49 16.92
C VAL A 25 -2.32 80.16 18.25
N LEU A 26 -3.23 79.19 18.25
CA LEU A 26 -3.76 78.57 19.48
C LEU A 26 -2.96 77.29 19.79
N PRO A 27 -2.70 76.99 21.07
CA PRO A 27 -1.91 75.84 21.50
C PRO A 27 -2.66 74.50 21.27
N PRO A 28 -1.93 73.36 21.22
CA PRO A 28 -2.47 72.06 20.78
C PRO A 28 -3.46 71.38 21.73
N GLN A 29 -3.92 72.06 22.79
CA GLN A 29 -4.91 71.52 23.73
C GLN A 29 -6.38 71.78 23.30
N ASP A 30 -6.61 72.61 22.28
CA ASP A 30 -7.97 72.91 21.80
C ASP A 30 -8.51 71.89 20.77
N LEU A 31 -7.73 70.86 20.41
CA LEU A 31 -8.16 69.77 19.52
C LEU A 31 -8.98 68.68 20.24
N SER A 32 -9.08 68.72 21.57
CA SER A 32 -9.81 67.73 22.38
C SER A 32 -11.29 68.05 22.61
N SER A 33 -11.81 69.11 21.98
CA SER A 33 -13.24 69.40 22.00
C SER A 33 -13.77 69.32 20.57
N GLY A 34 -14.85 68.55 20.36
CA GLY A 34 -15.53 68.43 19.05
C GLY A 34 -15.99 69.77 18.43
N LEU A 35 -15.80 70.88 19.13
CA LEU A 35 -15.98 72.27 18.70
C LEU A 35 -15.10 72.67 17.50
N ALA A 36 -13.91 72.09 17.35
CA ALA A 36 -13.03 72.44 16.22
C ALA A 36 -13.59 71.99 14.86
N VAL A 37 -14.36 70.89 14.83
CA VAL A 37 -15.01 70.39 13.59
C VAL A 37 -16.30 71.17 13.29
N ALA A 38 -17.06 71.55 14.32
CA ALA A 38 -18.28 72.36 14.18
C ALA A 38 -18.00 73.76 13.61
N HIS A 39 -16.85 74.35 13.95
CA HIS A 39 -16.47 75.69 13.45
C HIS A 39 -16.16 75.73 11.95
N ILE A 40 -15.80 74.59 11.35
CA ILE A 40 -15.39 74.50 9.93
C ILE A 40 -16.60 74.49 8.97
N LEU A 41 -17.82 74.20 9.46
CA LEU A 41 -19.01 74.00 8.61
C LEU A 41 -20.02 75.15 8.60
N GLY A 42 -19.85 76.21 9.39
CA GLY A 42 -20.76 77.36 9.39
C GLY A 42 -22.23 77.05 9.75
N HIS A 43 -22.52 75.86 10.28
CA HIS A 43 -23.82 75.40 10.73
C HIS A 43 -23.73 75.04 12.21
N GLN A 44 -24.63 75.59 13.05
CA GLN A 44 -24.71 75.20 14.46
C GLN A 44 -25.22 73.76 14.54
N VAL A 45 -24.40 72.85 15.05
CA VAL A 45 -24.77 71.48 15.35
C VAL A 45 -25.19 71.44 16.82
N SER A 46 -26.38 70.90 17.13
CA SER A 46 -26.87 70.79 18.51
C SER A 46 -25.95 69.92 19.38
N ASP A 47 -25.80 70.28 20.66
CA ASP A 47 -24.93 69.60 21.64
C ASP A 47 -25.14 68.08 21.75
N GLN A 48 -26.33 67.58 21.39
CA GLN A 48 -26.66 66.16 21.39
C GLN A 48 -25.95 65.33 20.30
N HIS A 49 -25.45 65.97 19.24
CA HIS A 49 -24.79 65.32 18.10
C HIS A 49 -23.26 65.47 18.12
N LEU A 50 -22.69 66.06 19.19
CA LEU A 50 -21.24 66.16 19.38
C LEU A 50 -20.71 64.82 19.91
N PRO A 51 -19.75 64.18 19.21
CA PRO A 51 -19.15 62.92 19.66
C PRO A 51 -18.18 63.16 20.82
N ASP A 52 -18.21 62.28 21.83
CA ASP A 52 -17.21 62.26 22.90
C ASP A 52 -15.94 61.52 22.43
N VAL A 53 -14.87 62.28 22.23
CA VAL A 53 -13.59 61.77 21.70
C VAL A 53 -12.88 60.84 22.68
N ASN A 54 -13.11 60.99 23.99
CA ASN A 54 -12.46 60.16 25.01
C ASN A 54 -13.09 58.76 25.03
N LEU A 55 -14.43 58.68 24.93
CA LEU A 55 -15.16 57.40 24.84
C LEU A 55 -14.80 56.62 23.57
N ILE A 56 -14.51 57.30 22.46
CA ILE A 56 -14.03 56.67 21.22
C ILE A 56 -12.61 56.15 21.39
N GLY A 57 -11.71 56.98 21.94
CA GLY A 57 -10.29 56.65 22.07
C GLY A 57 -10.00 55.54 23.08
N GLU A 58 -10.71 55.52 24.20
CA GLU A 58 -10.47 54.55 25.30
C GLU A 58 -11.32 53.28 25.18
N PHE A 59 -12.58 53.39 24.75
CA PHE A 59 -13.52 52.27 24.78
C PHE A 59 -13.98 51.80 23.39
N SER A 60 -13.57 52.48 22.32
CA SER A 60 -14.04 52.19 20.95
C SER A 60 -15.57 52.12 20.86
N ASP A 61 -16.27 53.00 21.58
CA ASP A 61 -17.73 52.97 21.68
C ASP A 61 -18.38 53.13 20.29
N PRO A 62 -19.15 52.14 19.80
CA PRO A 62 -19.77 52.19 18.50
C PRO A 62 -20.80 53.33 18.35
N ALA A 63 -21.42 53.79 19.45
CA ALA A 63 -22.39 54.88 19.41
C ALA A 63 -21.70 56.24 19.16
N GLU A 64 -20.64 56.54 19.91
CA GLU A 64 -19.85 57.77 19.75
C GLU A 64 -19.06 57.78 18.44
N LEU A 65 -18.54 56.61 18.01
CA LEU A 65 -17.94 56.46 16.69
C LEU A 65 -18.95 56.69 15.56
N GLY A 66 -20.21 56.28 15.76
CA GLY A 66 -21.33 56.56 14.85
C GLY A 66 -21.58 58.06 14.70
N LYS A 67 -21.64 58.81 15.80
CA LYS A 67 -21.79 60.28 15.81
C LYS A 67 -20.62 60.98 15.10
N LEU A 68 -19.38 60.51 15.32
CA LEU A 68 -18.20 61.02 14.62
C LEU A 68 -18.29 60.78 13.11
N LEU A 69 -18.71 59.59 12.68
CA LEU A 69 -18.90 59.26 11.26
C LEU A 69 -20.03 60.08 10.62
N GLN A 70 -21.14 60.32 11.33
CA GLN A 70 -22.23 61.19 10.88
C GLN A 70 -21.73 62.63 10.65
N LEU A 71 -20.93 63.17 11.57
CA LEU A 71 -20.35 64.51 11.44
C LEU A 71 -19.40 64.61 10.23
N VAL A 72 -18.55 63.60 10.02
CA VAL A 72 -17.62 63.54 8.88
C VAL A 72 -18.37 63.40 7.54
N LEU A 73 -19.45 62.61 7.49
CA LEU A 73 -20.32 62.50 6.31
C LEU A 73 -20.99 63.82 5.97
N SER A 74 -21.50 64.54 6.98
CA SER A 74 -22.06 65.89 6.81
C SER A 74 -21.00 66.89 6.30
N CYS A 75 -19.76 66.78 6.79
CA CYS A 75 -18.64 67.56 6.27
C CYS A 75 -18.36 67.26 4.79
N ALA A 76 -18.37 65.98 4.39
CA ALA A 76 -18.07 65.55 3.04
C ALA A 76 -19.09 66.05 2.00
N ILE A 77 -20.35 66.24 2.40
CA ILE A 77 -21.44 66.71 1.53
C ILE A 77 -21.56 68.24 1.55
N SER A 78 -21.06 68.89 2.60
CA SER A 78 -21.06 70.35 2.73
C SER A 78 -19.78 71.01 2.19
N CYS A 79 -18.78 70.24 1.74
CA CYS A 79 -17.52 70.76 1.21
C CYS A 79 -17.60 71.22 -0.27
N GLU A 80 -16.60 71.98 -0.74
CA GLU A 80 -16.53 72.49 -2.11
C GLU A 80 -16.53 71.38 -3.18
N LYS A 81 -16.07 70.17 -2.83
CA LYS A 81 -16.06 68.98 -3.70
C LYS A 81 -17.27 68.06 -3.49
N LYS A 82 -18.39 68.56 -2.95
CA LYS A 82 -19.60 67.78 -2.64
C LYS A 82 -20.06 66.85 -3.78
N GLN A 83 -19.94 67.27 -5.03
CA GLN A 83 -20.39 66.49 -6.19
C GLN A 83 -19.61 65.18 -6.36
N GLU A 84 -18.31 65.17 -6.05
CA GLU A 84 -17.45 63.99 -6.14
C GLU A 84 -17.77 62.98 -5.02
N HIS A 85 -18.05 63.49 -3.82
CA HIS A 85 -18.43 62.67 -2.67
C HIS A 85 -19.84 62.09 -2.80
N ILE A 86 -20.81 62.88 -3.29
CA ILE A 86 -22.18 62.40 -3.56
C ILE A 86 -22.16 61.32 -4.65
N GLN A 87 -21.40 61.51 -5.73
CA GLN A 87 -21.25 60.48 -6.78
C GLN A 87 -20.66 59.18 -6.23
N ARG A 88 -19.66 59.24 -5.35
CA ARG A 88 -19.12 58.03 -4.68
C ARG A 88 -20.15 57.36 -3.78
N ILE A 89 -20.94 58.12 -3.02
CA ILE A 89 -22.03 57.58 -2.21
C ILE A 89 -23.07 56.88 -3.10
N MET A 90 -23.41 57.45 -4.26
CA MET A 90 -24.32 56.84 -5.24
C MET A 90 -23.79 55.56 -5.91
N THR A 91 -22.49 55.26 -5.82
CA THR A 91 -21.92 53.98 -6.29
C THR A 91 -21.96 52.88 -5.24
N LEU A 92 -22.37 53.19 -3.99
CA LEU A 92 -22.50 52.20 -2.93
C LEU A 92 -23.77 51.36 -3.07
N GLU A 93 -23.86 50.28 -2.29
CA GLU A 93 -25.04 49.41 -2.23
C GLU A 93 -26.27 50.18 -1.70
N GLU A 94 -27.47 49.93 -2.26
CA GLU A 94 -28.70 50.68 -1.97
C GLU A 94 -29.02 50.74 -0.46
N SER A 95 -28.85 49.63 0.26
CA SER A 95 -29.02 49.56 1.72
C SER A 95 -28.08 50.51 2.48
N VAL A 96 -26.85 50.69 2.00
CA VAL A 96 -25.86 51.61 2.59
C VAL A 96 -26.17 53.05 2.20
N GLN A 97 -26.62 53.30 0.98
CA GLN A 97 -27.07 54.63 0.56
C GLN A 97 -28.22 55.14 1.43
N HIS A 98 -29.18 54.28 1.78
CA HIS A 98 -30.31 54.63 2.64
C HIS A 98 -29.85 54.98 4.06
N VAL A 99 -28.98 54.16 4.67
CA VAL A 99 -28.43 54.43 6.01
C VAL A 99 -27.63 55.73 6.03
N VAL A 100 -26.81 55.98 5.00
CA VAL A 100 -26.04 57.23 4.87
C VAL A 100 -26.99 58.43 4.69
N MET A 101 -28.04 58.29 3.86
CA MET A 101 -29.04 59.33 3.65
C MET A 101 -29.80 59.69 4.95
N THR A 102 -30.24 58.70 5.73
CA THR A 102 -30.89 58.92 7.03
C THR A 102 -29.94 59.63 8.01
N ALA A 103 -28.69 59.18 8.10
CA ALA A 103 -27.65 59.79 8.93
C ALA A 103 -27.35 61.26 8.57
N ILE A 104 -27.42 61.62 7.29
CA ILE A 104 -27.25 63.01 6.83
C ILE A 104 -28.51 63.84 7.13
N GLN A 105 -29.70 63.25 6.94
CA GLN A 105 -30.98 63.93 7.20
C GLN A 105 -31.15 64.25 8.68
N GLU A 106 -30.87 63.30 9.59
CA GLU A 106 -30.92 63.49 11.04
C GLU A 106 -30.08 64.70 11.51
N LEU A 107 -28.92 64.93 10.89
CA LEU A 107 -28.02 66.02 11.24
C LEU A 107 -28.39 67.37 10.59
N MET A 108 -29.16 67.35 9.50
CA MET A 108 -29.52 68.56 8.73
C MET A 108 -30.93 69.09 9.01
N SER A 109 -31.84 68.29 9.59
CA SER A 109 -33.13 68.76 10.07
C SER A 109 -32.95 69.68 11.29
N LYS A 110 -33.22 70.98 11.10
CA LYS A 110 -33.06 72.05 12.12
C LYS A 110 -34.17 72.09 13.17
N ASP A 111 -35.06 71.12 13.22
CA ASP A 111 -36.15 71.06 14.19
C ASP A 111 -35.95 69.87 15.13
N PRO A 112 -35.94 70.05 16.46
CA PRO A 112 -35.96 68.93 17.39
C PRO A 112 -37.33 68.25 17.25
N VAL A 113 -37.37 67.14 16.52
CA VAL A 113 -38.53 66.25 16.54
C VAL A 113 -38.48 65.52 17.88
N ASP A 114 -39.19 66.05 18.86
CA ASP A 114 -39.62 65.30 20.03
C ASP A 114 -40.24 63.97 19.55
N PRO A 115 -39.76 62.81 20.03
CA PRO A 115 -40.39 61.53 19.71
C PRO A 115 -41.62 61.38 20.60
N MET A 116 -42.65 62.19 20.37
CA MET A 116 -44.02 61.80 20.70
C MET A 116 -45.02 62.65 19.92
N THR A 117 -45.59 62.06 18.88
CA THR A 117 -47.03 62.12 18.56
C THR A 117 -47.30 61.41 17.24
N ALA A 118 -47.34 60.08 17.31
CA ALA A 118 -48.30 59.30 16.54
C ALA A 118 -49.33 58.76 17.53
N GLU A 119 -50.16 59.65 18.10
CA GLU A 119 -51.41 59.29 18.79
C GLU A 119 -52.26 60.55 18.97
N THR A 120 -52.78 61.05 17.86
CA THR A 120 -53.86 62.03 17.82
C THR A 120 -55.16 61.32 18.15
N TYR A 121 -55.61 61.36 19.42
CA TYR A 121 -57.02 61.48 19.83
C TYR A 121 -57.12 61.50 21.37
N GLY A 122 -57.18 62.69 22.00
CA GLY A 122 -57.37 62.79 23.45
C GLY A 122 -57.05 64.15 24.07
N ASN A 123 -57.66 65.23 23.55
CA ASN A 123 -57.55 66.60 24.06
C ASN A 123 -58.68 66.88 25.07
N PHE A 124 -58.38 67.28 26.33
CA PHE A 124 -59.13 68.36 27.02
C PHE A 124 -58.64 68.82 28.42
N ASP A 125 -57.71 68.16 29.12
CA ASP A 125 -57.51 68.46 30.57
C ASP A 125 -56.21 69.19 30.96
N SER A 126 -55.39 69.59 29.98
CA SER A 126 -54.09 70.22 30.24
C SER A 126 -54.08 71.75 30.06
N GLN A 127 -55.06 72.33 29.38
CA GLN A 127 -55.18 73.79 29.20
C GLN A 127 -55.85 74.50 30.39
N SER A 128 -56.63 73.78 31.21
CA SER A 128 -57.27 74.29 32.42
C SER A 128 -56.27 74.57 33.56
N ARG A 129 -55.11 73.90 33.58
CA ARG A 129 -54.07 74.08 34.62
C ARG A 129 -53.15 75.29 34.40
N ARG A 130 -53.12 75.86 33.19
CA ARG A 130 -52.19 76.96 32.87
C ARG A 130 -52.74 78.35 33.19
N TYR A 131 -54.04 78.47 33.49
CA TYR A 131 -54.71 79.73 33.81
C TYR A 131 -54.91 79.96 35.33
N TYR A 132 -54.67 78.95 36.17
CA TYR A 132 -54.80 79.05 37.63
C TYR A 132 -53.49 79.51 38.32
N PHE A 133 -52.36 79.48 37.60
CA PHE A 133 -51.03 79.79 38.16
C PHE A 133 -50.62 81.27 38.03
N LEU A 134 -51.46 82.12 37.43
CA LEU A 134 -51.22 83.56 37.26
C LEU A 134 -52.16 84.44 38.11
N SER A 135 -52.93 83.81 39.02
CA SER A 135 -53.84 84.51 39.95
C SER A 135 -53.42 84.36 41.42
N GLU A 136 -52.25 83.76 41.69
CA GLU A 136 -51.62 83.66 43.02
C GLU A 136 -50.41 84.62 43.15
N GLU A 137 -50.59 85.92 42.87
CA GLU A 137 -49.65 86.97 43.32
C GLU A 137 -50.21 87.91 44.42
N PRO A 138 -50.89 87.45 45.50
CA PRO A 138 -51.02 88.24 46.73
C PRO A 138 -49.82 88.04 47.67
N GLU A 139 -49.15 86.89 47.60
CA GLU A 139 -48.06 86.56 48.52
C GLU A 139 -46.82 87.43 48.29
N GLU A 140 -46.46 87.73 47.04
CA GLU A 140 -45.29 88.59 46.77
C GLU A 140 -45.53 90.05 47.17
N ALA A 141 -46.76 90.56 46.99
CA ALA A 141 -47.14 91.90 47.41
C ALA A 141 -47.22 92.03 48.95
N ASP A 142 -47.74 91.01 49.64
CA ASP A 142 -47.77 90.97 51.10
C ASP A 142 -46.39 90.70 51.70
N GLN A 143 -45.54 89.90 51.04
CA GLN A 143 -44.13 89.71 51.41
C GLN A 143 -43.30 90.99 51.21
N LEU A 144 -43.58 91.78 50.17
CA LEU A 144 -42.95 93.09 49.98
C LEU A 144 -43.44 94.10 51.04
N ARG A 145 -44.72 94.08 51.41
CA ARG A 145 -45.25 94.91 52.52
C ARG A 145 -44.69 94.50 53.87
N GLN A 146 -44.57 93.20 54.14
CA GLN A 146 -43.89 92.67 55.33
C GLN A 146 -42.42 93.05 55.33
N ARG A 147 -41.69 92.91 54.22
CA ARG A 147 -40.31 93.39 54.11
C ARG A 147 -40.18 94.88 54.33
N CYS A 148 -41.09 95.71 53.81
CA CYS A 148 -41.10 97.14 54.09
C CYS A 148 -41.36 97.42 55.58
N HIS A 149 -42.30 96.70 56.21
CA HIS A 149 -42.57 96.85 57.64
C HIS A 149 -41.41 96.37 58.52
N ASP A 150 -40.77 95.27 58.15
CA ASP A 150 -39.59 94.72 58.83
C ASP A 150 -38.40 95.67 58.67
N LEU A 151 -38.22 96.27 57.49
CA LEU A 151 -37.20 97.29 57.26
C LEU A 151 -37.50 98.60 58.03
N GLU A 152 -38.77 99.00 58.13
CA GLU A 152 -39.18 100.13 58.97
C GLU A 152 -38.93 99.85 60.46
N GLN A 153 -39.26 98.66 60.94
CA GLN A 153 -38.95 98.22 62.31
C GLN A 153 -37.43 98.16 62.54
N GLN A 154 -36.67 97.60 61.61
CA GLN A 154 -35.21 97.58 61.67
C GLN A 154 -34.64 99.00 61.66
N LEU A 155 -35.20 99.91 60.87
CA LEU A 155 -34.80 101.32 60.89
C LEU A 155 -35.13 101.98 62.22
N THR A 156 -36.30 101.71 62.82
CA THR A 156 -36.62 102.25 64.16
C THR A 156 -35.69 101.69 65.23
N LEU A 157 -35.41 100.39 65.22
CA LEU A 157 -34.47 99.75 66.14
C LEU A 157 -33.05 100.28 65.94
N LEU A 158 -32.59 100.43 64.70
CA LEU A 158 -31.28 101.02 64.39
C LEU A 158 -31.23 102.51 64.75
N VAL A 159 -32.34 103.25 64.67
CA VAL A 159 -32.41 104.64 65.11
C VAL A 159 -32.40 104.72 66.63
N GLU A 160 -33.10 103.83 67.34
CA GLU A 160 -33.07 103.71 68.79
C GLU A 160 -31.68 103.27 69.30
N GLU A 161 -31.06 102.30 68.64
CA GLU A 161 -29.67 101.89 68.91
C GLU A 161 -28.69 103.00 68.57
N LYS A 162 -28.85 103.72 67.47
CA LYS A 162 -28.03 104.90 67.18
C LYS A 162 -28.23 105.97 68.25
N GLN A 163 -29.46 106.20 68.70
CA GLN A 163 -29.74 107.15 69.78
C GLN A 163 -29.14 106.67 71.11
N SER A 164 -29.21 105.38 71.43
CA SER A 164 -28.61 104.81 72.63
C SER A 164 -27.08 104.86 72.56
N LEU A 165 -26.47 104.53 71.42
CA LEU A 165 -25.03 104.67 71.17
C LEU A 165 -24.58 106.12 71.16
N VAL A 166 -25.42 107.07 70.73
CA VAL A 166 -25.13 108.52 70.82
C VAL A 166 -25.22 108.99 72.27
N GLN A 167 -26.19 108.50 73.05
CA GLN A 167 -26.30 108.78 74.48
C GLN A 167 -25.14 108.17 75.25
N GLU A 168 -24.73 106.94 74.92
CA GLU A 168 -23.58 106.27 75.50
C GLU A 168 -22.28 106.94 75.09
N ASN A 169 -22.12 107.38 73.84
CA ASN A 169 -20.98 108.22 73.43
C ASN A 169 -20.95 109.56 74.15
N ARG A 170 -22.11 110.20 74.39
CA ARG A 170 -22.17 111.41 75.22
C ARG A 170 -21.76 111.09 76.65
N ALA A 171 -22.28 110.01 77.25
CA ALA A 171 -21.90 109.56 78.59
C ALA A 171 -20.43 109.16 78.70
N LEU A 172 -19.83 108.57 77.65
CA LEU A 172 -18.40 108.24 77.58
C LEU A 172 -17.55 109.49 77.35
N LYS A 173 -18.00 110.46 76.56
CA LYS A 173 -17.35 111.77 76.43
C LYS A 173 -17.45 112.57 77.73
N ASP A 174 -18.56 112.50 78.44
CA ASP A 174 -18.76 113.15 79.74
C ASP A 174 -17.95 112.45 80.84
N ARG A 175 -17.84 111.10 80.83
CA ARG A 175 -16.90 110.35 81.69
C ARG A 175 -15.44 110.62 81.33
N GLY A 176 -15.12 110.77 80.05
CA GLY A 176 -13.82 111.20 79.57
C GLY A 176 -13.46 112.61 80.06
N ALA A 177 -14.40 113.55 79.95
CA ALA A 177 -14.26 114.93 80.43
C ALA A 177 -14.21 115.03 81.97
N GLN A 178 -14.89 114.13 82.71
CA GLN A 178 -14.80 114.03 84.18
C GLN A 178 -13.50 113.36 84.65
N LEU A 179 -12.86 112.53 83.82
CA LEU A 179 -11.51 112.00 84.07
C LEU A 179 -10.41 113.00 83.65
N GLU A 180 -10.72 113.98 82.80
CA GLU A 180 -9.89 115.16 82.50
C GLU A 180 -10.06 116.27 83.56
N GLY A 181 -9.72 115.96 84.82
CA GLY A 181 -9.40 117.01 85.79
C GLY A 181 -8.08 117.71 85.41
N PRO A 182 -7.88 119.04 85.62
CA PRO A 182 -6.79 119.82 85.02
C PRO A 182 -5.34 119.48 85.46
N GLY A 183 -5.09 118.34 86.09
CA GLY A 183 -3.76 117.97 86.61
C GLY A 183 -3.37 116.49 86.47
N ALA A 184 -4.23 115.60 85.94
CA ALA A 184 -3.97 114.16 85.87
C ALA A 184 -3.90 113.58 84.44
N ALA A 185 -3.98 114.42 83.40
CA ALA A 185 -3.92 113.97 82.01
C ALA A 185 -2.57 113.29 81.66
N GLY A 186 -1.45 113.72 82.26
CA GLY A 186 -0.11 113.28 81.83
C GLY A 186 0.28 111.84 82.20
N LEU A 187 -0.17 111.29 83.34
CA LEU A 187 0.21 109.94 83.80
C LEU A 187 -0.68 108.85 83.18
N THR A 188 -1.98 109.11 83.10
CA THR A 188 -2.96 108.23 82.44
C THR A 188 -2.72 108.18 80.93
N SER A 189 -2.36 109.32 80.32
CA SER A 189 -1.94 109.39 78.92
C SER A 189 -0.68 108.56 78.65
N LYS A 190 0.35 108.63 79.51
CA LYS A 190 1.57 107.79 79.37
C LYS A 190 1.29 106.29 79.43
N ARG A 191 0.40 105.85 80.34
CA ARG A 191 -0.01 104.43 80.43
C ARG A 191 -0.80 103.99 79.20
N LEU A 192 -1.69 104.86 78.69
CA LEU A 192 -2.46 104.61 77.48
C LEU A 192 -1.55 104.55 76.24
N LEU A 193 -0.52 105.40 76.16
CA LEU A 193 0.48 105.41 75.10
C LEU A 193 1.37 104.15 75.12
N LEU A 194 1.75 103.66 76.31
CA LEU A 194 2.51 102.41 76.46
C LEU A 194 1.68 101.19 76.02
N LEU A 195 0.40 101.13 76.40
CA LEU A 195 -0.51 100.07 75.96
C LEU A 195 -0.78 100.15 74.45
N GLN A 196 -0.87 101.36 73.88
CA GLN A 196 -0.95 101.55 72.43
C GLN A 196 0.30 101.03 71.71
N SER A 197 1.50 101.38 72.19
CA SER A 197 2.75 100.85 71.61
C SER A 197 2.86 99.33 71.73
N GLN A 198 2.42 98.74 72.84
CA GLN A 198 2.37 97.28 72.99
C GLN A 198 1.34 96.63 72.05
N LEU A 199 0.17 97.25 71.86
CA LEU A 199 -0.82 96.79 70.88
C LEU A 199 -0.27 96.86 69.46
N GLU A 200 0.41 97.96 69.10
CA GLU A 200 1.08 98.12 67.81
C GLU A 200 2.16 97.05 67.60
N GLN A 201 3.01 96.80 68.60
CA GLN A 201 4.02 95.73 68.55
C GLN A 201 3.39 94.34 68.37
N LEU A 202 2.33 94.02 69.12
CA LEU A 202 1.63 92.74 68.98
C LEU A 202 0.89 92.62 67.64
N GLN A 203 0.41 93.73 67.07
CA GLN A 203 -0.18 93.77 65.74
C GLN A 203 0.89 93.55 64.66
N GLU A 204 2.05 94.19 64.78
CA GLU A 204 3.19 93.98 63.88
C GLU A 204 3.74 92.55 63.96
N GLU A 205 3.86 91.98 65.16
CA GLU A 205 4.27 90.59 65.38
C GLU A 205 3.24 89.62 64.82
N ASN A 206 1.94 89.85 65.02
CA ASN A 206 0.89 89.03 64.38
C ASN A 206 0.99 89.08 62.87
N PHE A 207 1.13 90.28 62.27
CA PHE A 207 1.27 90.41 60.83
C PHE A 207 2.52 89.68 60.31
N ARG A 208 3.65 89.77 61.02
CA ARG A 208 4.86 89.00 60.68
C ARG A 208 4.63 87.49 60.77
N LEU A 209 3.99 87.01 61.83
CA LEU A 209 3.68 85.60 62.00
C LEU A 209 2.67 85.09 60.97
N GLU A 210 1.69 85.90 60.59
CA GLU A 210 0.75 85.61 59.51
C GLU A 210 1.45 85.48 58.18
N ASN A 211 2.33 86.42 57.82
CA ASN A 211 3.15 86.33 56.60
C ASN A 211 4.04 85.07 56.59
N LEU A 212 4.77 84.79 57.69
CA LEU A 212 5.60 83.58 57.79
C LEU A 212 4.77 82.30 57.67
N LYS A 213 3.57 82.29 58.26
CA LYS A 213 2.64 81.16 58.17
C LYS A 213 2.11 81.01 56.73
N GLU A 214 1.86 82.10 56.02
CA GLU A 214 1.47 82.08 54.61
C GLU A 214 2.62 81.59 53.71
N ASP A 215 3.85 82.04 53.94
CA ASP A 215 5.04 81.57 53.22
C ASP A 215 5.28 80.06 53.42
N GLU A 216 5.19 79.57 54.65
CA GLU A 216 5.31 78.14 54.94
C GLU A 216 4.15 77.34 54.33
N ARG A 217 2.92 77.88 54.30
CA ARG A 217 1.79 77.26 53.60
C ARG A 217 2.04 77.15 52.10
N LEU A 218 2.56 78.20 51.47
CA LEU A 218 2.92 78.18 50.05
C LEU A 218 4.01 77.14 49.78
N ARG A 219 5.02 77.07 50.63
CA ARG A 219 6.09 76.06 50.53
C ARG A 219 5.57 74.63 50.69
N CYS A 220 4.63 74.39 51.59
CA CYS A 220 3.96 73.09 51.71
C CYS A 220 3.23 72.72 50.42
N VAL A 221 2.48 73.65 49.83
CA VAL A 221 1.77 73.43 48.56
C VAL A 221 2.74 73.16 47.40
N GLU A 222 3.88 73.84 47.35
CA GLU A 222 4.93 73.58 46.36
C GLU A 222 5.54 72.18 46.52
N LEU A 223 5.88 71.79 47.75
CA LEU A 223 6.39 70.44 48.04
C LEU A 223 5.36 69.35 47.72
N GLU A 224 4.08 69.57 48.01
CA GLU A 224 3.00 68.65 47.62
C GLU A 224 2.90 68.48 46.10
N LYS A 225 3.06 69.57 45.33
CA LYS A 225 3.11 69.51 43.87
C LYS A 225 4.33 68.73 43.38
N GLU A 226 5.52 69.00 43.93
CA GLU A 226 6.73 68.25 43.57
C GLU A 226 6.60 66.76 43.88
N VAL A 227 6.03 66.40 45.03
CA VAL A 227 5.75 65.00 45.39
C VAL A 227 4.77 64.36 44.40
N ALA A 228 3.70 65.06 44.02
CA ALA A 228 2.74 64.56 43.04
C ALA A 228 3.38 64.37 41.65
N GLU A 229 4.19 65.32 41.20
CA GLU A 229 4.94 65.19 39.94
C GLU A 229 5.92 64.02 39.96
N LEU A 230 6.66 63.84 41.07
CA LEU A 230 7.59 62.72 41.22
C LEU A 230 6.84 61.38 41.26
N GLN A 231 5.66 61.32 41.90
CA GLN A 231 4.81 60.13 41.89
C GLN A 231 4.31 59.79 40.48
N GLN A 232 3.84 60.79 39.72
CA GLN A 232 3.42 60.59 38.32
C GLN A 232 4.60 60.11 37.44
N ARG A 233 5.78 60.72 37.60
CA ARG A 233 7.00 60.28 36.89
C ARG A 233 7.37 58.84 37.26
N ASN A 234 7.25 58.46 38.54
CA ASN A 234 7.54 57.10 38.97
C ASN A 234 6.55 56.08 38.40
N GLN A 235 5.26 56.42 38.35
CA GLN A 235 4.22 55.60 37.72
C GLN A 235 4.50 55.40 36.22
N ALA A 236 4.84 56.48 35.49
CA ALA A 236 5.20 56.40 34.07
C ALA A 236 6.47 55.56 33.82
N LEU A 237 7.48 55.68 34.69
CA LEU A 237 8.67 54.82 34.62
C LEU A 237 8.33 53.35 34.90
N THR A 238 7.40 53.10 35.81
CA THR A 238 6.95 51.74 36.14
C THR A 238 6.15 51.12 35.00
N SER A 239 5.27 51.87 34.34
CA SER A 239 4.54 51.38 33.16
C SER A 239 5.48 51.09 32.00
N LEU A 240 6.46 51.99 31.74
CA LEU A 240 7.48 51.76 30.71
C LEU A 240 8.34 50.52 31.01
N ALA A 241 8.67 50.28 32.28
CA ALA A 241 9.39 49.06 32.68
C ALA A 241 8.57 47.79 32.47
N GLN A 242 7.25 47.85 32.72
CA GLN A 242 6.34 46.75 32.44
C GLN A 242 6.24 46.47 30.93
N GLU A 243 6.09 47.51 30.10
CA GLU A 243 6.09 47.39 28.64
C GLU A 243 7.42 46.82 28.11
N ALA A 244 8.57 47.26 28.65
CA ALA A 244 9.86 46.70 28.28
C ALA A 244 9.98 45.21 28.65
N GLN A 245 9.34 44.79 29.75
CA GLN A 245 9.30 43.39 30.16
C GLN A 245 8.38 42.57 29.24
N THR A 246 7.20 43.06 28.89
CA THR A 246 6.30 42.35 27.96
C THR A 246 6.92 42.21 26.57
N LEU A 247 7.57 43.26 26.06
CA LEU A 247 8.29 43.20 24.78
C LEU A 247 9.45 42.19 24.82
N LYS A 248 10.12 42.05 25.97
CA LYS A 248 11.18 41.05 26.14
C LYS A 248 10.61 39.63 26.09
N ASP A 249 9.47 39.40 26.74
CA ASP A 249 8.81 38.10 26.74
C ASP A 249 8.35 37.74 25.31
N GLU A 250 7.76 38.68 24.57
CA GLU A 250 7.41 38.52 23.15
C GLU A 250 8.64 38.18 22.29
N MET A 251 9.77 38.87 22.50
CA MET A 251 11.01 38.58 21.80
C MET A 251 11.55 37.18 22.10
N ASP A 252 11.39 36.69 23.33
CA ASP A 252 11.79 35.34 23.71
C ASP A 252 10.86 34.27 23.10
N GLU A 253 9.56 34.53 22.99
CA GLU A 253 8.64 33.68 22.24
C GLU A 253 8.99 33.63 20.74
N LEU A 254 9.32 34.77 20.13
CA LEU A 254 9.77 34.85 18.74
C LEU A 254 11.10 34.11 18.52
N ARG A 255 12.02 34.15 19.48
CA ARG A 255 13.26 33.35 19.42
C ARG A 255 12.96 31.85 19.44
N GLN A 256 12.08 31.40 20.33
CA GLN A 256 11.69 29.99 20.37
C GLN A 256 10.99 29.54 19.08
N SER A 257 10.13 30.39 18.50
CA SER A 257 9.47 30.07 17.23
C SER A 257 10.47 30.00 16.06
N SER A 258 11.46 30.90 16.03
CA SER A 258 12.58 30.86 15.08
C SER A 258 13.45 29.59 15.22
N GLU A 259 13.76 29.17 16.45
CA GLU A 259 14.46 27.90 16.68
C GLU A 259 13.65 26.69 16.22
N ARG A 260 12.33 26.69 16.46
CA ARG A 260 11.42 25.64 15.96
C ARG A 260 11.42 25.63 14.43
N ALA A 261 11.35 26.79 13.78
CA ALA A 261 11.45 26.90 12.33
C ALA A 261 12.79 26.35 11.81
N SER A 262 13.90 26.72 12.42
CA SER A 262 15.24 26.21 12.06
C SER A 262 15.34 24.68 12.19
N ARG A 263 14.71 24.08 13.21
CA ARG A 263 14.64 22.62 13.36
C ARG A 263 13.82 21.97 12.24
N LEU A 264 12.70 22.58 11.84
CA LEU A 264 11.87 22.11 10.73
C LEU A 264 12.60 22.25 9.39
N GLU A 265 13.35 23.33 9.17
CA GLU A 265 14.20 23.48 7.98
C GLU A 265 15.28 22.40 7.93
N ALA A 266 15.90 22.07 9.07
CA ALA A 266 16.87 20.98 9.14
C ALA A 266 16.24 19.62 8.79
N THR A 267 15.04 19.32 9.28
CA THR A 267 14.33 18.07 8.92
C THR A 267 13.92 18.06 7.45
N LEU A 268 13.41 19.17 6.91
CA LEU A 268 13.11 19.31 5.48
C LEU A 268 14.34 19.09 4.61
N SER A 269 15.49 19.68 4.97
CA SER A 269 16.76 19.45 4.26
C SER A 269 17.20 17.98 4.31
N GLY A 270 16.92 17.28 5.42
CA GLY A 270 17.17 15.85 5.57
C GLY A 270 16.25 15.01 4.69
N CYS A 271 14.95 15.35 4.63
CA CYS A 271 13.99 14.71 3.74
C CYS A 271 14.34 14.93 2.26
N GLN A 272 14.78 16.13 1.87
CA GLN A 272 15.23 16.43 0.51
C GLN A 272 16.45 15.58 0.13
N ARG A 273 17.44 15.43 1.03
CA ARG A 273 18.59 14.54 0.81
C ARG A 273 18.17 13.08 0.59
N ARG A 274 17.29 12.56 1.45
CA ARG A 274 16.74 11.20 1.30
C ARG A 274 15.95 11.02 0.00
N LEU A 275 15.20 12.03 -0.44
CA LEU A 275 14.54 11.99 -1.74
C LEU A 275 15.54 11.96 -2.91
N GLY A 276 16.66 12.68 -2.78
CA GLY A 276 17.78 12.59 -3.73
C GLY A 276 18.36 11.18 -3.81
N GLU A 277 18.68 10.57 -2.66
CA GLU A 277 19.18 9.19 -2.56
C GLU A 277 18.20 8.18 -3.15
N LEU A 278 16.89 8.31 -2.86
CA LEU A 278 15.85 7.48 -3.48
C LEU A 278 15.79 7.68 -5.00
N GLY A 279 16.00 8.90 -5.48
CA GLY A 279 16.13 9.20 -6.90
C GLY A 279 17.32 8.50 -7.56
N GLU A 280 18.48 8.48 -6.89
CA GLU A 280 19.67 7.76 -7.36
C GLU A 280 19.48 6.25 -7.35
N LEU A 281 18.90 5.70 -6.29
CA LEU A 281 18.55 4.27 -6.22
C LEU A 281 17.58 3.88 -7.34
N ARG A 282 16.57 4.70 -7.64
CA ARG A 282 15.68 4.47 -8.79
C ARG A 282 16.44 4.46 -10.12
N ARG A 283 17.43 5.34 -10.32
CA ARG A 283 18.28 5.31 -11.53
C ARG A 283 19.14 4.05 -11.58
N GLN A 284 19.70 3.62 -10.45
CA GLN A 284 20.49 2.38 -10.37
C GLN A 284 19.64 1.15 -10.70
N VAL A 285 18.40 1.09 -10.19
CA VAL A 285 17.44 0.02 -10.52
C VAL A 285 17.16 -0.01 -12.02
N ARG A 286 16.87 1.13 -12.65
CA ARG A 286 16.67 1.22 -14.11
C ARG A 286 17.89 0.75 -14.90
N LEU A 287 19.10 1.15 -14.50
CA LEU A 287 20.34 0.69 -15.14
C LEU A 287 20.54 -0.83 -15.01
N LEU A 288 20.15 -1.42 -13.88
CA LEU A 288 20.20 -2.87 -13.70
C LEU A 288 19.12 -3.58 -14.52
N GLU A 289 17.91 -3.03 -14.61
CA GLU A 289 16.84 -3.52 -15.47
C GLU A 289 17.25 -3.52 -16.95
N GLU A 290 17.84 -2.41 -17.44
CA GLU A 290 18.37 -2.30 -18.81
C GLU A 290 19.48 -3.33 -19.08
N ARG A 291 20.40 -3.53 -18.13
CA ARG A 291 21.45 -4.56 -18.24
C ARG A 291 20.87 -5.96 -18.26
N ASN A 292 19.91 -6.26 -17.40
CA ASN A 292 19.23 -7.56 -17.36
C ASN A 292 18.44 -7.83 -18.64
N ALA A 293 17.74 -6.83 -19.18
CA ALA A 293 17.08 -6.92 -20.48
C ALA A 293 18.09 -7.22 -21.60
N GLY A 294 19.24 -6.51 -21.61
CA GLY A 294 20.32 -6.79 -22.55
C GLY A 294 20.93 -8.18 -22.40
N HIS A 295 21.01 -8.72 -21.18
CA HIS A 295 21.42 -10.11 -20.95
C HIS A 295 20.39 -11.11 -21.47
N ALA A 296 19.10 -10.88 -21.24
CA ALA A 296 18.02 -11.73 -21.75
C ALA A 296 17.99 -11.75 -23.29
N GLU A 297 18.19 -10.60 -23.94
CA GLU A 297 18.29 -10.51 -25.40
C GLU A 297 19.48 -11.31 -25.96
N ARG A 298 20.66 -11.21 -25.32
CA ARG A 298 21.84 -12.01 -25.71
C ARG A 298 21.59 -13.50 -25.54
N THR A 299 20.96 -13.92 -24.44
CA THR A 299 20.61 -15.33 -24.23
C THR A 299 19.65 -15.81 -25.33
N ARG A 300 18.63 -15.02 -25.68
CA ARG A 300 17.72 -15.35 -26.78
C ARG A 300 18.44 -15.49 -28.11
N GLN A 301 19.38 -14.58 -28.42
CA GLN A 301 20.20 -14.66 -29.64
C GLN A 301 21.03 -15.95 -29.67
N LEU A 302 21.67 -16.31 -28.57
CA LEU A 302 22.46 -17.55 -28.47
C LEU A 302 21.59 -18.81 -28.58
N GLU A 303 20.38 -18.80 -28.01
CA GLU A 303 19.42 -19.89 -28.19
C GLU A 303 18.97 -20.02 -29.66
N ASP A 304 18.71 -18.91 -30.34
CA ASP A 304 18.35 -18.92 -31.76
C ASP A 304 19.51 -19.41 -32.64
N GLU A 305 20.74 -19.01 -32.33
CA GLU A 305 21.95 -19.55 -32.96
C GLU A 305 22.09 -21.05 -32.72
N LEU A 306 21.83 -21.52 -31.49
CA LEU A 306 21.85 -22.95 -31.17
C LEU A 306 20.77 -23.73 -31.93
N ARG A 307 19.55 -23.18 -32.04
CA ARG A 307 18.46 -23.77 -32.84
C ARG A 307 18.86 -23.87 -34.30
N ARG A 308 19.44 -22.82 -34.89
CA ARG A 308 19.96 -22.82 -36.27
C ARG A 308 21.10 -23.81 -36.47
N ALA A 309 22.04 -23.88 -35.52
CA ALA A 309 23.11 -24.88 -35.56
C ALA A 309 22.54 -26.31 -35.48
N GLY A 310 21.50 -26.52 -34.67
CA GLY A 310 20.78 -27.79 -34.56
C GLY A 310 20.12 -28.21 -35.87
N THR A 311 19.44 -27.28 -36.56
CA THR A 311 18.82 -27.58 -37.87
C THR A 311 19.86 -27.89 -38.94
N LEU A 312 20.96 -27.13 -39.01
CA LEU A 312 22.06 -27.39 -39.94
C LEU A 312 22.73 -28.75 -39.68
N ARG A 313 22.94 -29.11 -38.41
CA ARG A 313 23.47 -30.44 -38.04
C ARG A 313 22.53 -31.56 -38.47
N ALA A 314 21.23 -31.43 -38.23
CA ALA A 314 20.24 -32.42 -38.66
C ALA A 314 20.21 -32.57 -40.19
N GLN A 315 20.35 -31.47 -40.94
CA GLN A 315 20.47 -31.51 -42.40
C GLN A 315 21.73 -32.23 -42.86
N LEU A 316 22.89 -31.92 -42.27
CA LEU A 316 24.15 -32.60 -42.59
C LEU A 316 24.11 -34.10 -42.25
N GLU A 317 23.52 -34.47 -41.11
CA GLU A 317 23.31 -35.89 -40.77
C GLU A 317 22.35 -36.57 -41.75
N GLY A 318 21.31 -35.87 -42.21
CA GLY A 318 20.41 -36.34 -43.25
C GLY A 318 21.15 -36.61 -44.56
N HIS A 319 21.96 -35.66 -45.03
CA HIS A 319 22.78 -35.82 -46.22
C HIS A 319 23.83 -36.93 -46.08
N ARG A 320 24.47 -37.06 -44.91
CA ARG A 320 25.41 -38.16 -44.66
C ARG A 320 24.71 -39.51 -44.74
N ARG A 321 23.55 -39.67 -44.09
CA ARG A 321 22.74 -40.91 -44.17
C ARG A 321 22.31 -41.21 -45.61
N GLN A 322 21.96 -40.19 -46.41
CA GLN A 322 21.62 -40.36 -47.82
C GLN A 322 22.82 -40.89 -48.62
N VAL A 323 24.01 -40.34 -48.42
CA VAL A 323 25.25 -40.82 -49.05
C VAL A 323 25.57 -42.24 -48.60
N ASP A 324 25.53 -42.53 -47.29
CA ASP A 324 25.79 -43.87 -46.75
C ASP A 324 24.84 -44.93 -47.35
N VAL A 325 23.55 -44.59 -47.50
CA VAL A 325 22.55 -45.46 -48.12
C VAL A 325 22.84 -45.67 -49.61
N GLN A 326 23.24 -44.63 -50.33
CA GLN A 326 23.58 -44.74 -51.76
C GLN A 326 24.84 -45.59 -51.97
N GLU A 327 25.87 -45.44 -51.13
CA GLU A 327 27.08 -46.26 -51.17
C GLU A 327 26.77 -47.73 -50.89
N LEU A 328 25.98 -48.02 -49.84
CA LEU A 328 25.53 -49.39 -49.54
C LEU A 328 24.68 -49.99 -50.66
N GLN A 329 23.84 -49.20 -51.31
CA GLN A 329 23.07 -49.64 -52.49
C GLN A 329 23.99 -49.98 -53.66
N SER A 330 25.00 -49.15 -53.95
CA SER A 330 26.01 -49.44 -54.98
C SER A 330 26.77 -50.72 -54.67
N GLN A 331 27.21 -50.91 -53.43
CA GLN A 331 27.90 -52.14 -52.99
C GLN A 331 27.01 -53.38 -53.19
N ARG A 332 25.74 -53.31 -52.78
CA ARG A 332 24.78 -54.41 -53.02
C ARG A 332 24.57 -54.70 -54.50
N GLN A 333 24.52 -53.68 -55.35
CA GLN A 333 24.42 -53.85 -56.80
C GLN A 333 25.68 -54.53 -57.37
N GLU A 334 26.87 -54.10 -56.94
CA GLU A 334 28.13 -54.73 -57.35
C GLU A 334 28.22 -56.19 -56.90
N GLU A 335 27.80 -56.49 -55.67
CA GLU A 335 27.73 -57.86 -55.16
C GLU A 335 26.71 -58.71 -55.93
N ALA A 336 25.55 -58.16 -56.25
CA ALA A 336 24.55 -58.82 -57.08
C ALA A 336 25.10 -59.15 -58.48
N LEU A 337 25.77 -58.19 -59.13
CA LEU A 337 26.42 -58.41 -60.43
C LEU A 337 27.53 -59.45 -60.36
N LYS A 338 28.32 -59.49 -59.27
CA LYS A 338 29.31 -60.55 -59.04
C LYS A 338 28.64 -61.91 -58.88
N ALA A 339 27.55 -62.00 -58.13
CA ALA A 339 26.79 -63.23 -57.96
C ALA A 339 26.21 -63.73 -59.30
N GLU A 340 25.67 -62.84 -60.13
CA GLU A 340 25.18 -63.19 -61.47
C GLU A 340 26.29 -63.73 -62.38
N LYS A 341 27.49 -63.14 -62.34
CA LYS A 341 28.66 -63.65 -63.07
C LYS A 341 29.03 -65.06 -62.62
N TRP A 342 29.11 -65.31 -61.32
CA TRP A 342 29.41 -66.65 -60.80
C TRP A 342 28.32 -67.67 -61.14
N LEU A 343 27.05 -67.28 -61.14
CA LEU A 343 25.96 -68.15 -61.58
C LEU A 343 26.08 -68.51 -63.06
N PHE A 344 26.45 -67.55 -63.91
CA PHE A 344 26.70 -67.80 -65.33
C PHE A 344 27.90 -68.74 -65.55
N GLU A 345 29.01 -68.51 -64.84
CA GLU A 345 30.18 -69.37 -64.90
C GLU A 345 29.90 -70.79 -64.39
N TYR A 346 29.15 -70.90 -63.29
CA TYR A 346 28.70 -72.19 -62.76
C TYR A 346 27.85 -72.95 -63.77
N ARG A 347 26.83 -72.31 -64.38
CA ARG A 347 25.99 -72.93 -65.42
C ARG A 347 26.81 -73.38 -66.62
N THR A 348 27.76 -72.56 -67.06
CA THR A 348 28.65 -72.90 -68.17
C THR A 348 29.53 -74.12 -67.85
N LEU A 349 30.01 -74.22 -66.60
CA LEU A 349 30.78 -75.38 -66.14
C LEU A 349 29.89 -76.62 -65.98
N GLU A 350 28.66 -76.44 -65.52
CA GLU A 350 27.65 -77.49 -65.39
C GLU A 350 27.30 -78.07 -66.77
N GLU A 351 27.04 -77.22 -67.79
CA GLU A 351 26.84 -77.64 -69.18
C GLU A 351 28.04 -78.43 -69.74
N LYS A 352 29.27 -77.98 -69.45
CA LYS A 352 30.50 -78.70 -69.84
C LYS A 352 30.62 -80.04 -69.13
N TYR A 353 30.32 -80.09 -67.84
CA TYR A 353 30.32 -81.32 -67.06
C TYR A 353 29.29 -82.31 -67.60
N GLU A 354 28.06 -81.87 -67.85
CA GLU A 354 27.01 -82.68 -68.47
C GLU A 354 27.42 -83.21 -69.85
N ALA A 355 28.09 -82.39 -70.68
CA ALA A 355 28.62 -82.83 -71.96
C ALA A 355 29.66 -83.95 -71.80
N VAL A 356 30.59 -83.81 -70.86
CA VAL A 356 31.59 -84.85 -70.55
C VAL A 356 30.94 -86.11 -69.99
N VAL A 357 29.90 -85.99 -69.17
CA VAL A 357 29.13 -87.14 -68.67
C VAL A 357 28.47 -87.88 -69.83
N LYS A 358 27.83 -87.17 -70.76
CA LYS A 358 27.22 -87.77 -71.96
C LYS A 358 28.27 -88.46 -72.85
N GLU A 359 29.44 -87.86 -73.05
CA GLU A 359 30.54 -88.51 -73.78
C GLU A 359 31.06 -89.76 -73.06
N LYS A 360 31.18 -89.71 -71.73
CA LYS A 360 31.53 -90.89 -70.92
C LYS A 360 30.48 -92.00 -71.07
N GLU A 361 29.20 -91.67 -71.04
CA GLU A 361 28.10 -92.62 -71.25
C GLU A 361 28.18 -93.25 -72.65
N ARG A 362 28.40 -92.45 -73.70
CA ARG A 362 28.64 -92.95 -75.07
C ARG A 362 29.84 -93.89 -75.15
N LEU A 363 30.97 -93.54 -74.54
CA LEU A 363 32.16 -94.41 -74.50
C LEU A 363 31.91 -95.70 -73.73
N ILE A 364 31.05 -95.68 -72.70
CA ILE A 364 30.63 -96.89 -71.99
C ILE A 364 29.78 -97.77 -72.91
N GLU A 365 28.82 -97.20 -73.64
CA GLU A 365 28.00 -97.91 -74.63
C GLU A 365 28.86 -98.49 -75.77
N GLU A 366 29.81 -97.73 -76.30
CA GLU A 366 30.79 -98.19 -77.31
C GLU A 366 31.68 -99.32 -76.76
N ARG A 367 32.19 -99.17 -75.54
CA ARG A 367 32.96 -100.23 -74.87
C ARG A 367 32.12 -101.49 -74.69
N ASP A 368 30.87 -101.36 -74.25
CA ASP A 368 29.99 -102.50 -73.99
C ASP A 368 29.58 -103.20 -75.29
N SER A 369 29.23 -102.46 -76.35
CA SER A 369 29.00 -103.05 -77.67
C SER A 369 30.25 -103.71 -78.26
N LEU A 370 31.45 -103.16 -78.07
CA LEU A 370 32.70 -103.81 -78.47
C LEU A 370 32.99 -105.06 -77.64
N ARG A 371 32.66 -105.06 -76.34
CA ARG A 371 32.75 -106.26 -75.48
C ARG A 371 31.77 -107.32 -75.95
N GLU A 372 30.51 -106.96 -76.21
CA GLU A 372 29.50 -107.85 -76.78
C GLU A 372 29.96 -108.42 -78.12
N ALA A 373 30.45 -107.59 -79.06
CA ALA A 373 30.99 -108.07 -80.33
C ALA A 373 32.23 -108.97 -80.16
N HIS A 374 33.09 -108.69 -79.19
CA HIS A 374 34.23 -109.56 -78.86
C HIS A 374 33.76 -110.89 -78.27
N GLU A 375 32.77 -110.87 -77.38
CA GLU A 375 32.14 -112.05 -76.80
C GLU A 375 31.43 -112.87 -77.88
N GLU A 376 30.72 -112.25 -78.82
CA GLU A 376 30.11 -112.89 -79.99
C GLU A 376 31.16 -113.53 -80.89
N LEU A 377 32.26 -112.82 -81.20
CA LEU A 377 33.37 -113.38 -81.98
C LEU A 377 34.06 -114.53 -81.24
N CYS A 378 34.22 -114.45 -79.93
CA CYS A 378 34.72 -115.54 -79.11
C CYS A 378 33.75 -116.72 -79.12
N CYS A 379 32.43 -116.47 -79.02
CA CYS A 379 31.39 -117.48 -79.16
C CYS A 379 31.42 -118.12 -80.55
N VAL A 380 31.61 -117.35 -81.62
CA VAL A 380 31.78 -117.87 -82.99
C VAL A 380 33.09 -118.63 -83.12
N GLN A 381 34.18 -118.23 -82.48
CA GLN A 381 35.43 -119.00 -82.47
C GLN A 381 35.32 -120.29 -81.64
N VAL A 382 34.58 -120.29 -80.53
CA VAL A 382 34.30 -121.47 -79.71
C VAL A 382 33.26 -122.36 -80.40
N GLN A 383 32.29 -121.80 -81.11
CA GLN A 383 31.39 -122.54 -82.00
C GLN A 383 32.15 -123.02 -83.23
N GLN A 384 33.13 -122.31 -83.79
CA GLN A 384 33.94 -122.81 -84.91
C GLN A 384 34.97 -123.83 -84.46
N ARG A 385 35.56 -123.72 -83.26
CA ARG A 385 36.36 -124.81 -82.65
C ARG A 385 35.46 -125.97 -82.24
N GLY A 386 34.28 -125.67 -81.73
CA GLY A 386 33.22 -126.59 -81.36
C GLY A 386 32.66 -127.30 -82.58
N LEU A 387 32.49 -126.64 -83.73
CA LEU A 387 32.05 -127.15 -85.02
C LEU A 387 33.23 -127.74 -85.82
N SER A 388 34.48 -127.34 -85.58
CA SER A 388 35.65 -128.07 -86.10
C SER A 388 35.92 -129.35 -85.29
N GLN A 389 35.44 -129.43 -84.04
CA GLN A 389 35.39 -130.66 -83.23
C GLN A 389 34.03 -131.39 -83.30
N ALA A 390 32.95 -130.75 -83.76
CA ALA A 390 31.58 -131.28 -83.80
C ALA A 390 30.91 -131.22 -85.19
N ASP A 391 31.64 -130.89 -86.27
CA ASP A 391 31.37 -131.41 -87.64
C ASP A 391 31.63 -132.92 -87.71
N VAL A 392 32.05 -133.51 -86.59
CA VAL A 392 32.02 -134.94 -86.33
C VAL A 392 30.75 -135.40 -85.58
N GLN A 393 29.93 -134.54 -84.95
CA GLN A 393 28.75 -135.00 -84.20
C GLN A 393 27.69 -133.90 -83.88
N LEU A 394 26.61 -133.89 -84.68
CA LEU A 394 25.17 -133.73 -84.32
C LEU A 394 24.67 -132.36 -83.78
N GLN A 395 23.84 -131.60 -84.52
CA GLN A 395 22.36 -131.63 -84.66
C GLN A 395 21.51 -131.34 -83.39
N GLN A 396 20.75 -130.21 -83.44
CA GLN A 396 19.39 -129.93 -82.86
C GLN A 396 19.19 -128.95 -81.65
N MET A 397 18.71 -127.74 -81.99
CA MET A 397 17.66 -126.85 -81.38
C MET A 397 17.89 -125.93 -80.13
N PRO A 398 17.21 -124.74 -80.04
CA PRO A 398 17.56 -123.57 -79.17
C PRO A 398 16.55 -123.17 -78.05
N SER A 399 17.03 -122.30 -77.11
CA SER A 399 16.53 -121.50 -75.91
C SER A 399 15.01 -121.17 -75.68
N PRO A 400 14.52 -120.28 -74.72
CA PRO A 400 15.03 -119.55 -73.50
C PRO A 400 14.00 -119.52 -72.28
N VAL A 401 14.13 -118.64 -71.24
CA VAL A 401 13.06 -117.79 -70.58
C VAL A 401 13.34 -117.40 -69.08
N GLU A 402 13.27 -116.09 -68.78
CA GLU A 402 13.66 -115.37 -67.53
C GLU A 402 12.52 -114.97 -66.56
N ASN A 403 11.44 -115.75 -66.39
CA ASN A 403 10.25 -115.34 -65.62
C ASN A 403 10.14 -115.84 -64.14
N LEU A 404 11.24 -115.94 -63.38
CA LEU A 404 11.22 -116.62 -62.06
C LEU A 404 11.14 -115.69 -60.82
N ALA A 405 11.33 -114.37 -60.96
CA ALA A 405 11.50 -113.48 -59.80
C ALA A 405 10.18 -112.94 -59.18
N ALA A 406 9.04 -113.01 -59.87
CA ALA A 406 7.77 -112.44 -59.40
C ALA A 406 6.93 -113.39 -58.51
N GLU A 407 7.25 -114.68 -58.46
CA GLU A 407 6.43 -115.71 -57.79
C GLU A 407 6.88 -116.07 -56.36
N ILE A 408 7.99 -115.54 -55.83
CA ILE A 408 8.62 -116.06 -54.59
C ILE A 408 8.15 -115.37 -53.29
N LEU A 409 7.33 -114.30 -53.33
CA LEU A 409 6.87 -113.59 -52.13
C LEU A 409 5.57 -114.20 -51.53
N PRO A 410 5.58 -114.73 -50.29
CA PRO A 410 4.40 -115.28 -49.62
C PRO A 410 3.22 -114.31 -49.55
N ALA A 411 1.99 -114.81 -49.72
CA ALA A 411 0.76 -113.99 -49.80
C ALA A 411 0.51 -113.13 -48.54
N GLU A 412 0.89 -113.63 -47.36
CA GLU A 412 0.73 -112.96 -46.06
C GLU A 412 1.59 -111.68 -45.94
N LEU A 413 2.78 -111.68 -46.56
CA LEU A 413 3.65 -110.50 -46.62
C LEU A 413 3.09 -109.44 -47.59
N ARG A 414 2.38 -109.86 -48.64
CA ARG A 414 1.71 -108.92 -49.56
C ARG A 414 0.54 -108.21 -48.88
N GLU A 415 -0.26 -108.92 -48.10
CA GLU A 415 -1.40 -108.34 -47.37
C GLU A 415 -0.96 -107.35 -46.27
N THR A 416 0.09 -107.67 -45.52
CA THR A 416 0.65 -106.78 -44.49
C THR A 416 1.22 -105.50 -45.09
N VAL A 417 1.94 -105.61 -46.21
CA VAL A 417 2.43 -104.43 -46.97
C VAL A 417 1.26 -103.58 -47.45
N LEU A 418 0.19 -104.17 -47.99
CA LEU A 418 -1.00 -103.42 -48.42
C LEU A 418 -1.73 -102.75 -47.25
N ARG A 419 -1.84 -103.39 -46.09
CA ARG A 419 -2.44 -102.80 -44.88
C ARG A 419 -1.62 -101.62 -44.37
N LEU A 420 -0.30 -101.77 -44.28
CA LEU A 420 0.61 -100.69 -43.86
C LEU A 420 0.61 -99.54 -44.87
N GLN A 421 0.52 -99.81 -46.18
CA GLN A 421 0.38 -98.77 -47.19
C GLN A 421 -0.94 -97.99 -47.05
N ARG A 422 -2.05 -98.66 -46.72
CA ARG A 422 -3.34 -97.99 -46.44
C ARG A 422 -3.28 -97.15 -45.16
N GLU A 423 -2.64 -97.67 -44.11
CA GLU A 423 -2.46 -96.96 -42.85
C GLU A 423 -1.55 -95.73 -43.00
N ASN A 424 -0.44 -95.85 -43.73
CA ASN A 424 0.43 -94.72 -44.06
C ASN A 424 -0.30 -93.66 -44.88
N ARG A 425 -1.13 -94.06 -45.86
CA ARG A 425 -1.97 -93.10 -46.62
C ARG A 425 -2.94 -92.35 -45.70
N ARG A 426 -3.56 -93.04 -44.74
CA ARG A 426 -4.46 -92.42 -43.75
C ARG A 426 -3.71 -91.45 -42.83
N LEU A 427 -2.54 -91.84 -42.32
CA LEU A 427 -1.71 -90.98 -41.46
C LEU A 427 -1.23 -89.73 -42.20
N CYS A 428 -0.82 -89.86 -43.47
CA CYS A 428 -0.45 -88.70 -44.30
C CYS A 428 -1.61 -87.73 -44.49
N GLN A 429 -2.83 -88.23 -44.72
CA GLN A 429 -4.02 -87.39 -44.84
C GLN A 429 -4.36 -86.68 -43.52
N GLN A 430 -4.22 -87.39 -42.40
CA GLN A 430 -4.46 -86.82 -41.07
C GLN A 430 -3.42 -85.73 -40.73
N GLU A 431 -2.13 -85.98 -40.98
CA GLU A 431 -1.09 -84.95 -40.80
C GLU A 431 -1.33 -83.73 -41.68
N ALA A 432 -1.76 -83.92 -42.94
CA ALA A 432 -2.08 -82.79 -43.82
C ALA A 432 -3.27 -81.97 -43.29
N ALA A 433 -4.30 -82.62 -42.77
CA ALA A 433 -5.45 -81.95 -42.17
C ALA A 433 -5.07 -81.19 -40.87
N ASP A 434 -4.21 -81.78 -40.04
CA ASP A 434 -3.74 -81.14 -38.82
C ASP A 434 -2.77 -79.98 -39.12
N ARG A 435 -1.94 -80.09 -40.16
CA ARG A 435 -1.13 -78.96 -40.68
C ARG A 435 -2.02 -77.81 -41.14
N GLY A 436 -3.07 -78.09 -41.92
CA GLY A 436 -4.05 -77.08 -42.33
C GLY A 436 -4.73 -76.38 -41.14
N ARG A 437 -5.14 -77.13 -40.12
CA ARG A 437 -5.71 -76.55 -38.88
C ARG A 437 -4.70 -75.69 -38.13
N THR A 438 -3.42 -76.09 -38.07
CA THR A 438 -2.39 -75.28 -37.43
C THR A 438 -2.13 -73.97 -38.18
N GLU A 439 -2.14 -73.98 -39.51
CA GLU A 439 -1.99 -72.79 -40.34
C GLU A 439 -3.20 -71.84 -40.17
N GLU A 440 -4.42 -72.38 -40.12
CA GLU A 440 -5.62 -71.58 -39.85
C GLU A 440 -5.58 -70.91 -38.47
N LEU A 441 -5.19 -71.65 -37.43
CA LEU A 441 -5.04 -71.11 -36.07
C LEU A 441 -3.91 -70.08 -36.00
N GLN A 442 -2.79 -70.30 -36.69
CA GLN A 442 -1.72 -69.31 -36.82
C GLN A 442 -2.23 -68.03 -37.50
N GLY A 443 -2.98 -68.15 -38.60
CA GLY A 443 -3.59 -67.00 -39.27
C GLY A 443 -4.60 -66.24 -38.39
N GLN A 444 -5.38 -66.93 -37.57
CA GLN A 444 -6.28 -66.29 -36.60
C GLN A 444 -5.50 -65.58 -35.48
N LEU A 445 -4.44 -66.18 -34.97
CA LEU A 445 -3.56 -65.57 -33.96
C LEU A 445 -2.87 -64.31 -34.51
N GLU A 446 -2.39 -64.34 -35.75
CA GLU A 446 -1.81 -63.18 -36.41
C GLU A 446 -2.83 -62.04 -36.59
N LYS A 447 -4.06 -62.35 -37.02
CA LYS A 447 -5.13 -61.36 -37.13
C LYS A 447 -5.48 -60.74 -35.78
N ALA A 448 -5.58 -61.57 -34.74
CA ALA A 448 -5.83 -61.11 -33.36
C ALA A 448 -4.68 -60.25 -32.84
N ASN A 449 -3.41 -60.61 -33.11
CA ASN A 449 -2.25 -59.82 -32.73
C ASN A 449 -2.20 -58.47 -33.47
N ARG A 450 -2.48 -58.44 -34.77
CA ARG A 450 -2.60 -57.18 -35.53
C ARG A 450 -3.69 -56.27 -34.97
N ALA A 451 -4.86 -56.83 -34.65
CA ALA A 451 -5.94 -56.08 -34.00
C ALA A 451 -5.54 -55.57 -32.62
N ARG A 452 -4.86 -56.39 -31.81
CA ARG A 452 -4.33 -55.98 -30.49
C ARG A 452 -3.34 -54.83 -30.62
N HIS A 453 -2.39 -54.90 -31.54
CA HIS A 453 -1.45 -53.81 -31.79
C HIS A 453 -2.16 -52.53 -32.29
N GLY A 454 -3.21 -52.66 -33.10
CA GLY A 454 -4.08 -51.54 -33.47
C GLY A 454 -4.74 -50.87 -32.26
N LEU A 455 -5.29 -51.67 -31.33
CA LEU A 455 -5.89 -51.14 -30.10
C LEU A 455 -4.85 -50.54 -29.15
N GLU A 456 -3.67 -51.15 -29.01
CA GLU A 456 -2.56 -50.63 -28.19
C GLU A 456 -2.08 -49.26 -28.69
N THR A 457 -1.95 -49.10 -30.02
CA THR A 457 -1.55 -47.82 -30.62
C THR A 457 -2.62 -46.75 -30.44
N GLN A 458 -3.90 -47.10 -30.63
CA GLN A 458 -5.02 -46.20 -30.35
C GLN A 458 -5.09 -45.80 -28.87
N HIS A 459 -4.90 -46.75 -27.95
CA HIS A 459 -4.89 -46.47 -26.52
C HIS A 459 -3.74 -45.52 -26.14
N ARG A 460 -2.55 -45.71 -26.71
CA ARG A 460 -1.41 -44.80 -26.49
C ARG A 460 -1.70 -43.38 -26.99
N LEU A 461 -2.32 -43.24 -28.17
CA LEU A 461 -2.73 -41.94 -28.71
C LEU A 461 -3.79 -41.27 -27.84
N ASN A 462 -4.81 -42.02 -27.39
CA ASN A 462 -5.83 -41.50 -26.49
C ASN A 462 -5.25 -41.05 -25.15
N GLN A 463 -4.25 -41.78 -24.61
CA GLN A 463 -3.54 -41.36 -23.40
C GLN A 463 -2.75 -40.06 -23.60
N GLN A 464 -2.13 -39.87 -24.76
CA GLN A 464 -1.44 -38.61 -25.09
C GLN A 464 -2.43 -37.45 -25.18
N GLN A 465 -3.55 -37.63 -25.88
CA GLN A 465 -4.61 -36.63 -25.98
C GLN A 465 -5.22 -36.27 -24.62
N LEU A 466 -5.43 -37.27 -23.74
CA LEU A 466 -5.91 -37.02 -22.38
C LEU A 466 -4.88 -36.23 -21.55
N ALA A 467 -3.58 -36.49 -21.72
CA ALA A 467 -2.53 -35.74 -21.04
C ALA A 467 -2.47 -34.28 -21.54
N GLU A 468 -2.58 -34.07 -22.85
CA GLU A 468 -2.64 -32.73 -23.46
C GLU A 468 -3.87 -31.95 -22.99
N LEU A 469 -5.05 -32.57 -22.99
CA LEU A 469 -6.27 -31.93 -22.49
C LEU A 469 -6.18 -31.61 -21.00
N ARG A 470 -5.57 -32.47 -20.19
CA ARG A 470 -5.31 -32.19 -18.76
C ARG A 470 -4.37 -31.00 -18.59
N ALA A 471 -3.28 -30.94 -19.35
CA ALA A 471 -2.35 -29.81 -19.32
C ALA A 471 -3.05 -28.50 -19.72
N GLN A 472 -3.89 -28.52 -20.76
CA GLN A 472 -4.70 -27.35 -21.17
C GLN A 472 -5.68 -26.91 -20.07
N VAL A 473 -6.34 -27.86 -19.40
CA VAL A 473 -7.22 -27.54 -18.26
C VAL A 473 -6.44 -26.96 -17.10
N GLU A 474 -5.25 -27.49 -16.79
CA GLU A 474 -4.37 -26.94 -15.75
C GLU A 474 -3.86 -25.53 -16.10
N GLU A 475 -3.51 -25.26 -17.36
CA GLU A 475 -3.15 -23.92 -17.84
C GLU A 475 -4.32 -22.95 -17.75
N LEU A 476 -5.52 -23.36 -18.16
CA LEU A 476 -6.72 -22.53 -18.02
C LEU A 476 -7.10 -22.28 -16.55
N GLN A 477 -6.94 -23.26 -15.67
CA GLN A 477 -7.14 -23.09 -14.23
C GLN A 477 -6.12 -22.12 -13.63
N LYS A 478 -4.84 -22.22 -14.01
CA LYS A 478 -3.81 -21.25 -13.60
C LYS A 478 -4.11 -19.85 -14.12
N ALA A 479 -4.48 -19.70 -15.39
CA ALA A 479 -4.86 -18.42 -15.96
C ALA A 479 -6.08 -17.81 -15.26
N LEU A 480 -7.07 -18.62 -14.89
CA LEU A 480 -8.25 -18.16 -14.14
C LEU A 480 -7.89 -17.75 -12.70
N GLN A 481 -6.98 -18.47 -12.04
CA GLN A 481 -6.53 -18.15 -10.69
C GLN A 481 -5.64 -16.90 -10.65
N GLU A 482 -4.82 -16.70 -11.68
CA GLU A 482 -4.04 -15.47 -11.90
C GLU A 482 -4.93 -14.25 -12.22
N GLN A 483 -6.08 -14.46 -12.86
CA GLN A 483 -7.09 -13.42 -13.06
C GLN A 483 -7.93 -13.17 -11.79
N GLY A 484 -8.22 -14.20 -10.99
CA GLY A 484 -8.89 -14.08 -9.70
C GLY A 484 -8.07 -13.30 -8.67
N GLY A 485 -6.74 -13.43 -8.70
CA GLY A 485 -5.82 -12.64 -7.87
C GLY A 485 -5.72 -11.15 -8.24
N LYS A 486 -6.29 -10.73 -9.38
CA LYS A 486 -6.35 -9.32 -9.81
C LYS A 486 -7.75 -8.70 -9.69
N ALA A 487 -8.73 -9.46 -9.17
CA ALA A 487 -10.14 -9.05 -9.09
C ALA A 487 -10.60 -8.69 -7.67
N GLU A 488 -9.68 -8.51 -6.70
CA GLU A 488 -10.04 -7.96 -5.38
C GLU A 488 -10.07 -6.40 -5.35
N ASP A 489 -9.66 -5.75 -6.44
CA ASP A 489 -9.62 -4.28 -6.56
C ASP A 489 -10.63 -3.70 -7.60
N VAL A 490 -11.87 -4.21 -7.66
CA VAL A 490 -12.97 -3.44 -8.28
C VAL A 490 -14.28 -3.69 -7.52
N SER A 491 -14.43 -2.99 -6.40
CA SER A 491 -15.75 -2.73 -5.81
C SER A 491 -16.49 -1.73 -6.70
N GLY A 492 -17.42 -2.20 -7.53
CA GLY A 492 -18.38 -1.30 -8.15
C GLY A 492 -19.05 -1.81 -9.42
N LEU A 493 -19.92 -2.82 -9.34
CA LEU A 493 -20.97 -3.04 -10.35
C LEU A 493 -22.26 -3.52 -9.67
N GLY A 494 -23.37 -2.85 -9.99
CA GLY A 494 -24.59 -2.80 -9.19
C GLY A 494 -25.46 -4.08 -9.09
N PRO A 495 -26.44 -4.07 -8.17
CA PRO A 495 -27.17 -5.25 -7.69
C PRO A 495 -28.07 -5.94 -8.72
N GLY A 496 -28.41 -5.30 -9.85
CA GLY A 496 -29.26 -5.90 -10.89
C GLY A 496 -28.58 -6.99 -11.70
N LYS A 497 -27.31 -6.81 -12.07
CA LYS A 497 -26.56 -7.79 -12.90
C LYS A 497 -26.11 -9.02 -12.11
N LEU A 498 -25.92 -8.87 -10.79
CA LEU A 498 -25.63 -9.99 -9.90
C LEU A 498 -26.83 -10.93 -9.74
N HIS A 499 -28.06 -10.41 -9.70
CA HIS A 499 -29.26 -11.23 -9.59
C HIS A 499 -29.55 -12.04 -10.87
N GLU A 500 -29.32 -11.43 -12.02
CA GLU A 500 -29.42 -12.10 -13.33
C GLU A 500 -28.35 -13.18 -13.49
N ALA A 501 -27.09 -12.86 -13.15
CA ALA A 501 -26.00 -13.83 -13.16
C ALA A 501 -26.22 -14.98 -12.16
N HIS A 502 -26.79 -14.69 -10.98
CA HIS A 502 -27.15 -15.73 -10.01
C HIS A 502 -28.27 -16.63 -10.53
N SER A 503 -29.29 -16.07 -11.17
CA SER A 503 -30.40 -16.82 -11.75
C SER A 503 -29.94 -17.72 -12.91
N GLU A 504 -29.03 -17.23 -13.75
CA GLU A 504 -28.42 -18.02 -14.83
C GLU A 504 -27.46 -19.10 -14.30
N LEU A 505 -26.68 -18.81 -13.26
CA LEU A 505 -25.84 -19.81 -12.60
C LEU A 505 -26.67 -20.92 -11.97
N GLN A 506 -27.83 -20.59 -11.39
CA GLN A 506 -28.72 -21.56 -10.77
C GLN A 506 -29.35 -22.49 -11.80
N ARG A 507 -29.82 -21.95 -12.94
CA ARG A 507 -30.28 -22.76 -14.09
C ARG A 507 -29.18 -23.65 -14.67
N LYS A 508 -27.94 -23.14 -14.76
CA LYS A 508 -26.79 -23.93 -15.22
C LYS A 508 -26.42 -25.04 -14.23
N ARG A 509 -26.58 -24.82 -12.92
CA ARG A 509 -26.36 -25.86 -11.89
C ARG A 509 -27.42 -26.97 -12.00
N GLU A 510 -28.69 -26.61 -12.13
CA GLU A 510 -29.79 -27.56 -12.30
C GLU A 510 -29.62 -28.40 -13.58
N TYR A 511 -29.20 -27.78 -14.69
CA TYR A 511 -28.91 -28.48 -15.94
C TYR A 511 -27.69 -29.42 -15.86
N ILE A 512 -26.66 -29.06 -15.09
CA ILE A 512 -25.50 -29.94 -14.83
C ILE A 512 -25.91 -31.13 -13.96
N GLU A 513 -26.81 -30.92 -12.99
CA GLU A 513 -27.34 -31.98 -12.12
C GLU A 513 -28.23 -32.96 -12.89
N GLU A 514 -29.03 -32.49 -13.85
CA GLU A 514 -29.82 -33.34 -14.76
C GLU A 514 -28.95 -34.14 -15.76
N LEU A 515 -27.83 -33.57 -16.20
CA LEU A 515 -26.88 -34.23 -17.11
C LEU A 515 -25.91 -35.18 -16.40
N GLN A 516 -25.75 -35.07 -15.08
CA GLN A 516 -24.97 -36.03 -14.31
C GLN A 516 -25.82 -37.30 -14.07
N PRO A 517 -25.39 -38.49 -14.54
CA PRO A 517 -26.08 -39.72 -14.17
C PRO A 517 -26.07 -39.86 -12.64
N PRO A 518 -27.14 -40.37 -12.01
CA PRO A 518 -27.24 -40.42 -10.56
C PRO A 518 -26.01 -41.14 -10.03
N ALA A 519 -25.28 -40.48 -9.12
CA ALA A 519 -24.02 -40.97 -8.59
C ALA A 519 -24.13 -42.45 -8.17
N ASP A 520 -25.29 -42.83 -7.63
CA ASP A 520 -25.71 -44.19 -7.27
C ASP A 520 -25.54 -45.24 -8.38
N SER A 521 -25.78 -44.91 -9.64
CA SER A 521 -25.61 -45.82 -10.77
C SER A 521 -24.13 -46.10 -11.05
N ASN A 522 -23.29 -45.06 -10.95
CA ASN A 522 -21.85 -45.16 -11.11
C ASN A 522 -21.21 -45.83 -9.89
N THR A 523 -21.64 -45.54 -8.66
CA THR A 523 -21.17 -46.25 -7.46
C THR A 523 -21.54 -47.73 -7.51
N ARG A 524 -22.77 -48.09 -7.89
CA ARG A 524 -23.15 -49.51 -8.07
C ARG A 524 -22.28 -50.19 -9.12
N ARG A 525 -22.00 -49.50 -10.23
CA ARG A 525 -21.13 -50.05 -11.29
C ARG A 525 -19.68 -50.21 -10.84
N ILE A 526 -19.16 -49.27 -10.07
CA ILE A 526 -17.84 -49.34 -9.46
C ILE A 526 -17.78 -50.51 -8.48
N GLU A 527 -18.78 -50.68 -7.61
CA GLU A 527 -18.85 -51.79 -6.68
C GLU A 527 -18.93 -53.15 -7.40
N GLU A 528 -19.71 -53.27 -8.48
CA GLU A 528 -19.75 -54.48 -9.31
C GLU A 528 -18.39 -54.80 -9.94
N LEU A 529 -17.71 -53.79 -10.49
CA LEU A 529 -16.37 -53.94 -11.05
C LEU A 529 -15.34 -54.30 -9.98
N GLN A 530 -15.45 -53.72 -8.78
CA GLN A 530 -14.61 -54.06 -7.64
C GLN A 530 -14.83 -55.52 -7.19
N ARG A 531 -16.08 -55.98 -7.10
CA ARG A 531 -16.39 -57.39 -6.79
C ARG A 531 -15.86 -58.33 -7.88
N SER A 532 -15.98 -57.95 -9.15
CA SER A 532 -15.43 -58.73 -10.27
C SER A 532 -13.91 -58.80 -10.24
N LEU A 533 -13.24 -57.68 -9.94
CA LEU A 533 -11.79 -57.60 -9.79
C LEU A 533 -11.31 -58.47 -8.62
N GLN A 534 -11.93 -58.35 -7.45
CA GLN A 534 -11.61 -59.17 -6.27
C GLN A 534 -11.77 -60.66 -6.56
N LYS A 535 -12.81 -61.05 -7.30
CA LYS A 535 -13.00 -62.44 -7.73
C LYS A 535 -11.88 -62.89 -8.66
N LYS A 536 -11.49 -62.08 -9.66
CA LYS A 536 -10.38 -62.40 -10.55
C LYS A 536 -9.04 -62.46 -9.83
N GLU A 537 -8.81 -61.60 -8.84
CA GLU A 537 -7.61 -61.67 -7.99
C GLU A 537 -7.57 -62.97 -7.17
N ALA A 538 -8.70 -63.39 -6.61
CA ALA A 538 -8.80 -64.68 -5.90
C ALA A 538 -8.53 -65.85 -6.85
N ASP A 539 -9.08 -65.82 -8.06
CA ASP A 539 -8.84 -66.84 -9.09
C ASP A 539 -7.37 -66.86 -9.54
N MET A 540 -6.73 -65.69 -9.70
CA MET A 540 -5.30 -65.59 -10.02
C MET A 540 -4.43 -66.14 -8.88
N ARG A 541 -4.74 -65.80 -7.61
CA ARG A 541 -4.03 -66.37 -6.45
C ARG A 541 -4.18 -67.89 -6.39
N ALA A 542 -5.37 -68.43 -6.65
CA ALA A 542 -5.59 -69.87 -6.70
C ALA A 542 -4.82 -70.55 -7.84
N MET A 543 -4.72 -69.90 -9.00
CA MET A 543 -3.90 -70.36 -10.12
C MET A 543 -2.40 -70.31 -9.79
N GLU A 544 -1.92 -69.22 -9.19
CA GLU A 544 -0.54 -69.09 -8.70
C GLU A 544 -0.19 -70.16 -7.67
N GLU A 545 -1.09 -70.46 -6.73
CA GLU A 545 -0.89 -71.55 -5.77
C GLU A 545 -0.85 -72.93 -6.45
N ARG A 546 -1.69 -73.17 -7.47
CA ARG A 546 -1.61 -74.40 -8.27
C ARG A 546 -0.29 -74.50 -9.02
N TYR A 547 0.16 -73.42 -9.68
CA TYR A 547 1.46 -73.38 -10.35
C TYR A 547 2.60 -73.57 -9.36
N ARG A 548 2.54 -72.93 -8.18
CA ARG A 548 3.52 -73.10 -7.12
C ARG A 548 3.59 -74.56 -6.67
N ARG A 549 2.44 -75.23 -6.47
CA ARG A 549 2.39 -76.68 -6.16
C ARG A 549 2.94 -77.54 -7.29
N TYR A 550 2.69 -77.21 -8.56
CA TYR A 550 3.29 -77.94 -9.69
C TYR A 550 4.80 -77.76 -9.77
N MET A 551 5.30 -76.54 -9.53
CA MET A 551 6.73 -76.24 -9.48
C MET A 551 7.40 -76.87 -8.28
N GLU A 552 6.75 -76.92 -7.12
CA GLU A 552 7.22 -77.64 -5.94
C GLU A 552 7.28 -79.15 -6.21
N LYS A 553 6.25 -79.73 -6.83
CA LYS A 553 6.27 -81.14 -7.26
C LYS A 553 7.39 -81.41 -8.26
N ALA A 554 7.59 -80.54 -9.25
CA ALA A 554 8.70 -80.64 -10.19
C ALA A 554 10.05 -80.53 -9.48
N ARG A 555 10.21 -79.61 -8.53
CA ARG A 555 11.41 -79.48 -7.69
C ARG A 555 11.64 -80.72 -6.82
N THR A 556 10.61 -81.29 -6.21
CA THR A 556 10.74 -82.53 -5.44
C THR A 556 11.10 -83.71 -6.34
N VAL A 557 10.54 -83.79 -7.55
CA VAL A 557 10.90 -84.82 -8.54
C VAL A 557 12.35 -84.66 -8.98
N ILE A 558 12.80 -83.44 -9.28
CA ILE A 558 14.20 -83.14 -9.61
C ILE A 558 15.12 -83.48 -8.42
N GLN A 559 14.75 -83.12 -7.19
CA GLN A 559 15.49 -83.47 -5.97
C GLN A 559 15.52 -84.99 -5.70
N THR A 560 14.49 -85.75 -6.07
CA THR A 560 14.49 -87.22 -5.94
C THR A 560 15.24 -87.91 -7.08
N LEU A 561 15.39 -87.26 -8.24
CA LEU A 561 16.11 -87.78 -9.41
C LEU A 561 17.60 -87.42 -9.40
N GLU A 562 18.04 -86.45 -8.59
CA GLU A 562 19.45 -86.12 -8.41
C GLU A 562 20.04 -86.77 -7.13
N PRO A 563 20.99 -87.73 -7.24
CA PRO A 563 21.74 -88.19 -6.08
C PRO A 563 22.68 -87.09 -5.60
N LYS A 564 22.52 -86.70 -4.32
CA LYS A 564 23.39 -85.81 -3.51
C LYS A 564 24.81 -85.58 -4.07
N GLN A 565 25.05 -84.57 -4.90
CA GLN A 565 26.38 -83.96 -5.08
C GLN A 565 26.28 -82.50 -5.57
N ARG A 566 26.33 -81.54 -4.63
CA ARG A 566 27.32 -80.43 -4.54
C ARG A 566 26.76 -79.27 -3.70
N PRO A 567 27.57 -78.66 -2.82
CA PRO A 567 27.20 -77.42 -2.14
C PRO A 567 27.12 -76.26 -3.15
N PRO A 568 26.32 -75.21 -2.86
CA PRO A 568 26.14 -74.08 -3.77
C PRO A 568 27.47 -73.34 -3.94
N GLY A 569 27.97 -73.30 -5.18
CA GLY A 569 29.11 -72.45 -5.53
C GLY A 569 28.77 -70.97 -5.33
N PRO A 570 29.78 -70.11 -5.10
CA PRO A 570 29.57 -68.68 -4.94
C PRO A 570 28.88 -68.10 -6.19
N PRO A 571 27.98 -67.11 -6.00
CA PRO A 571 27.27 -66.51 -7.12
C PRO A 571 28.26 -65.90 -8.13
N PRO A 572 27.93 -65.89 -9.43
CA PRO A 572 28.78 -65.33 -10.48
C PRO A 572 29.30 -63.94 -10.12
N LEU A 573 30.58 -63.68 -10.38
CA LEU A 573 31.29 -62.43 -10.05
C LEU A 573 30.55 -61.17 -10.53
N GLU A 574 29.78 -61.28 -11.61
CA GLU A 574 28.96 -60.21 -12.19
C GLU A 574 27.78 -59.84 -11.27
N ILE A 575 27.15 -60.81 -10.63
CA ILE A 575 26.09 -60.58 -9.63
C ILE A 575 26.67 -59.94 -8.37
N GLN A 576 27.91 -60.30 -8.00
CA GLN A 576 28.59 -59.70 -6.85
C GLN A 576 28.95 -58.23 -7.14
N ALA A 577 29.45 -57.92 -8.34
CA ALA A 577 29.74 -56.56 -8.77
C ALA A 577 28.48 -55.67 -8.80
N LEU A 578 27.36 -56.19 -9.34
CA LEU A 578 26.08 -55.47 -9.35
C LEU A 578 25.54 -55.22 -7.93
N ARG A 579 25.74 -56.15 -7.00
CA ARG A 579 25.39 -55.95 -5.58
C ARG A 579 26.23 -54.85 -4.93
N THR A 580 27.52 -54.80 -5.22
CA THR A 580 28.40 -53.74 -4.72
C THR A 580 27.98 -52.38 -5.29
N GLN A 581 27.68 -52.29 -6.59
CA GLN A 581 27.18 -51.05 -7.21
C GLN A 581 25.83 -50.61 -6.64
N LEU A 582 24.94 -51.55 -6.33
CA LEU A 582 23.66 -51.23 -5.69
C LEU A 582 23.90 -50.66 -4.28
N GLN A 583 24.79 -51.27 -3.50
CA GLN A 583 25.15 -50.79 -2.16
C GLN A 583 25.79 -49.40 -2.19
N GLU A 584 26.67 -49.12 -3.15
CA GLU A 584 27.27 -47.79 -3.34
C GLU A 584 26.22 -46.75 -3.70
N LYS A 585 25.27 -47.09 -4.58
CA LYS A 585 24.14 -46.21 -4.92
C LYS A 585 23.22 -45.98 -3.73
N ASP A 586 22.91 -47.01 -2.95
CA ASP A 586 22.11 -46.89 -1.73
C ASP A 586 22.79 -45.98 -0.69
N LEU A 587 24.11 -46.10 -0.53
CA LEU A 587 24.88 -45.20 0.33
C LEU A 587 24.87 -43.76 -0.19
N ARG A 588 24.96 -43.56 -1.51
CA ARG A 588 24.89 -42.23 -2.11
C ARG A 588 23.51 -41.61 -1.94
N ILE A 589 22.44 -42.39 -2.10
CA ILE A 589 21.05 -41.96 -1.85
C ILE A 589 20.90 -41.51 -0.40
N ARG A 590 21.32 -42.34 0.57
CA ARG A 590 21.27 -41.96 1.99
C ARG A 590 22.03 -40.68 2.30
N HIS A 591 23.21 -40.48 1.71
CA HIS A 591 23.97 -39.26 1.91
C HIS A 591 23.22 -38.03 1.36
N LEU A 592 22.67 -38.12 0.14
CA LEU A 592 21.88 -37.05 -0.45
C LEU A 592 20.60 -36.75 0.34
N GLU A 593 19.93 -37.78 0.88
CA GLU A 593 18.78 -37.64 1.77
C GLU A 593 19.17 -36.86 3.03
N THR A 594 20.29 -37.21 3.67
CA THR A 594 20.76 -36.48 4.87
C THR A 594 21.12 -35.02 4.59
N ASP A 595 21.69 -34.72 3.42
CA ASP A 595 22.04 -33.35 3.04
C ASP A 595 20.80 -32.53 2.65
N PHE A 596 19.80 -33.18 2.05
CA PHE A 596 18.50 -32.58 1.80
C PHE A 596 17.77 -32.23 3.10
N GLU A 597 17.75 -33.15 4.08
CA GLU A 597 17.12 -32.92 5.39
C GLU A 597 17.81 -31.77 6.15
N LYS A 598 19.15 -31.70 6.10
CA LYS A 598 19.91 -30.56 6.66
C LYS A 598 19.55 -29.24 5.96
N SER A 599 19.50 -29.23 4.63
CA SER A 599 19.15 -28.03 3.86
C SER A 599 17.71 -27.59 4.14
N ARG A 600 16.79 -28.54 4.28
CA ARG A 600 15.40 -28.28 4.66
C ARG A 600 15.30 -27.69 6.06
N SER A 601 15.95 -28.29 7.05
CA SER A 601 15.94 -27.77 8.43
C SER A 601 16.55 -26.38 8.55
N GLN A 602 17.58 -26.06 7.75
CA GLN A 602 18.13 -24.70 7.67
C GLN A 602 17.10 -23.71 7.12
N ARG A 603 16.42 -24.04 6.01
CA ARG A 603 15.34 -23.19 5.46
C ARG A 603 14.20 -22.98 6.46
N GLU A 604 13.78 -24.04 7.15
CA GLU A 604 12.74 -23.94 8.18
C GLU A 604 13.19 -23.06 9.37
N GLN A 605 14.49 -23.06 9.72
CA GLN A 605 15.03 -22.15 10.74
C GLN A 605 15.07 -20.71 10.24
N GLU A 606 15.48 -20.47 8.99
CA GLU A 606 15.46 -19.15 8.34
C GLU A 606 14.03 -18.59 8.27
N GLU A 607 13.06 -19.41 7.86
CA GLU A 607 11.65 -19.05 7.83
C GLU A 607 11.14 -18.65 9.22
N LYS A 608 11.46 -19.42 10.27
CA LYS A 608 11.12 -19.06 11.65
C LYS A 608 11.74 -17.72 12.09
N LEU A 609 12.99 -17.46 11.70
CA LEU A 609 13.65 -16.19 11.98
C LEU A 609 12.98 -15.03 11.24
N ILE A 610 12.61 -15.23 9.97
CA ILE A 610 11.88 -14.23 9.17
C ILE A 610 10.51 -13.95 9.78
N ILE A 611 9.74 -14.98 10.13
CA ILE A 611 8.42 -14.85 10.74
C ILE A 611 8.51 -14.12 12.08
N SER A 612 9.48 -14.47 12.93
CA SER A 612 9.68 -13.80 14.22
C SER A 612 10.13 -12.35 14.06
N ALA A 613 11.02 -12.05 13.10
CA ALA A 613 11.43 -10.68 12.78
C ALA A 613 10.25 -9.84 12.26
N TRP A 614 9.40 -10.42 11.42
CA TRP A 614 8.21 -9.76 10.89
C TRP A 614 7.15 -9.52 11.97
N TYR A 615 6.90 -10.50 12.84
CA TYR A 615 6.04 -10.36 14.00
C TYR A 615 6.54 -9.25 14.95
N ASN A 616 7.84 -9.25 15.27
CA ASN A 616 8.45 -8.21 16.11
C ASN A 616 8.35 -6.82 15.48
N MET A 617 8.55 -6.72 14.16
CA MET A 617 8.37 -5.48 13.41
C MET A 617 6.91 -5.02 13.44
N GLY A 618 5.96 -5.93 13.22
CA GLY A 618 4.52 -5.67 13.31
C GLY A 618 4.11 -5.19 14.70
N MET A 619 4.60 -5.83 15.76
CA MET A 619 4.38 -5.40 17.14
C MET A 619 4.99 -4.03 17.43
N ALA A 620 6.19 -3.72 16.92
CA ALA A 620 6.81 -2.41 17.07
C ALA A 620 6.02 -1.31 16.36
N LEU A 621 5.51 -1.58 15.14
CA LEU A 621 4.65 -0.66 14.41
C LEU A 621 3.30 -0.47 15.12
N GLN A 622 2.72 -1.53 15.66
CA GLN A 622 1.46 -1.48 16.40
C GLN A 622 1.60 -0.75 17.74
N GLN A 623 2.73 -0.89 18.44
CA GLN A 623 3.04 -0.08 19.63
C GLN A 623 3.23 1.41 19.28
N ARG A 624 3.81 1.69 18.11
CA ARG A 624 3.99 3.06 17.62
C ARG A 624 2.67 3.72 17.22
N ALA A 625 1.77 2.95 16.60
CA ALA A 625 0.42 3.40 16.25
C ALA A 625 -0.50 3.52 17.48
N ALA A 626 -0.43 2.57 18.43
CA ALA A 626 -1.22 2.60 19.66
C ALA A 626 -0.73 3.65 20.69
N GLY A 627 0.53 4.10 20.57
CA GLY A 627 1.11 5.16 21.37
C GLY A 627 0.78 6.59 20.90
N GLU A 628 0.15 6.76 19.72
CA GLU A 628 -0.24 8.09 19.22
C GLU A 628 -1.59 8.58 19.77
N ASP A 629 -2.48 7.68 20.23
CA ASP A 629 -3.87 8.04 20.60
C ASP A 629 -4.18 8.11 22.11
N ARG A 630 -3.21 7.83 23.00
CA ARG A 630 -3.40 8.03 24.45
C ARG A 630 -2.16 8.62 25.13
N GLN A 631 -2.29 9.92 25.42
CA GLN A 631 -1.65 10.72 26.50
C GLN A 631 -0.51 11.71 26.15
N PRO A 632 -0.41 12.80 26.96
CA PRO A 632 0.12 14.10 26.57
C PRO A 632 1.64 14.23 26.78
N GLY A 633 2.29 14.97 25.88
CA GLY A 633 3.63 15.53 26.08
C GLY A 633 4.79 14.53 25.95
N PRO A 634 5.91 14.91 25.31
CA PRO A 634 7.00 13.99 25.01
C PRO A 634 7.77 13.65 26.27
N ALA A 635 7.53 12.46 26.84
CA ALA A 635 8.47 11.84 27.76
C ALA A 635 9.76 11.50 26.99
N HIS A 636 10.69 12.45 27.03
CA HIS A 636 12.13 12.31 26.81
C HIS A 636 12.55 11.12 25.94
N ALA A 637 12.79 11.40 24.66
CA ALA A 637 13.75 10.65 23.88
C ALA A 637 15.07 10.62 24.67
N GLN A 638 15.40 9.48 25.28
CA GLN A 638 16.67 9.28 25.94
C GLN A 638 17.76 9.49 24.88
N SER A 639 18.62 10.49 25.07
CA SER A 639 19.69 10.77 24.11
C SER A 639 20.60 9.54 23.99
N PHE A 640 21.23 9.36 22.83
CA PHE A 640 22.14 8.24 22.54
C PHE A 640 23.19 8.04 23.65
N LEU A 641 23.64 9.11 24.29
CA LEU A 641 24.54 9.08 25.45
C LEU A 641 23.90 8.51 26.72
N ALA A 642 22.59 8.69 26.94
CA ALA A 642 21.86 8.09 28.06
C ALA A 642 21.64 6.58 27.84
N GLN A 643 21.32 6.15 26.61
CA GLN A 643 21.26 4.72 26.24
C GLN A 643 22.65 4.06 26.33
N GLN A 644 23.70 4.76 25.90
CA GLN A 644 25.07 4.26 26.02
C GLN A 644 25.52 4.16 27.49
N ARG A 645 25.14 5.12 28.36
CA ARG A 645 25.41 5.05 29.81
C ARG A 645 24.70 3.87 30.48
N LEU A 646 23.46 3.55 30.07
CA LEU A 646 22.72 2.39 30.57
C LEU A 646 23.35 1.07 30.08
N ALA A 647 23.75 0.98 28.81
CA ALA A 647 24.44 -0.20 28.26
C ALA A 647 25.85 -0.42 28.85
N THR A 648 26.55 0.66 29.24
CA THR A 648 27.84 0.56 29.94
C THR A 648 27.68 0.26 31.42
N ASN A 649 26.61 0.74 32.07
CA ASN A 649 26.31 0.44 33.47
C ASN A 649 25.81 -0.99 33.68
N THR A 650 25.11 -1.59 32.71
CA THR A 650 24.73 -3.01 32.78
C THR A 650 25.91 -3.97 32.58
N ARG A 651 27.00 -3.51 31.92
CA ARG A 651 28.26 -4.27 31.79
C ARG A 651 29.23 -4.10 32.96
N ARG A 652 29.10 -3.05 33.77
CA ARG A 652 29.81 -2.91 35.04
C ARG A 652 28.87 -3.25 36.18
N GLY A 653 28.76 -4.54 36.49
CA GLY A 653 28.13 -5.00 37.72
C GLY A 653 28.80 -4.37 38.97
N PRO A 654 28.06 -4.22 40.08
CA PRO A 654 28.60 -3.64 41.31
C PRO A 654 29.66 -4.57 41.92
N LEU A 655 30.93 -4.17 41.85
CA LEU A 655 32.00 -4.71 42.67
C LEU A 655 32.08 -3.93 43.98
N ALA A 656 31.34 -4.40 44.98
CA ALA A 656 31.64 -4.33 46.41
C ALA A 656 30.56 -5.18 47.09
N ARG A 657 30.83 -6.24 47.86
CA ARG A 657 31.70 -6.24 49.04
C ARG A 657 31.95 -7.70 49.44
N ALA A 658 33.19 -8.01 49.78
CA ALA A 658 33.58 -9.26 50.40
C ALA A 658 32.79 -9.54 51.68
N GLN A 659 32.28 -10.76 51.83
CA GLN A 659 32.25 -11.49 53.10
C GLN A 659 32.58 -12.96 52.85
N ALA A 660 33.30 -13.51 53.82
CA ALA A 660 34.01 -14.78 53.83
C ALA A 660 33.10 -16.02 53.74
N GLY A 661 33.71 -17.17 53.39
CA GLY A 661 33.06 -18.50 53.34
C GLY A 661 32.60 -19.05 54.71
N PRO A 662 32.31 -20.36 54.89
CA PRO A 662 32.87 -21.49 54.12
C PRO A 662 31.92 -22.70 53.82
N ALA A 663 32.50 -23.67 53.11
CA ALA A 663 32.39 -25.14 53.28
C ALA A 663 31.25 -25.97 52.64
N ARG A 664 31.72 -27.04 51.93
CA ARG A 664 31.14 -28.41 51.75
C ARG A 664 29.77 -28.47 51.05
N SER A 665 29.38 -29.46 50.26
CA SER A 665 29.80 -30.83 49.89
C SER A 665 28.89 -31.17 48.69
N GLY A 666 29.35 -31.89 47.67
CA GLY A 666 29.02 -33.31 47.57
C GLY A 666 27.93 -33.60 46.52
N ASP A 667 28.25 -34.57 45.67
CA ASP A 667 27.36 -35.49 44.95
C ASP A 667 26.42 -35.04 43.81
N LYS A 668 26.75 -35.59 42.63
CA LYS A 668 25.93 -36.52 41.85
C LYS A 668 24.41 -36.34 41.93
N HIS A 669 23.81 -35.97 40.79
CA HIS A 669 23.04 -36.90 39.96
C HIS A 669 22.90 -36.37 38.54
#